data_AF-A0A0F5IK26-F1
#
_entry.id   AF-A0A0F5IK26-F1
#
_cell.length_a   1.000
_cell.length_b   1.000
_cell.length_c   1.000
_cell.angle_alpha   90.00
_cell.angle_beta   90.00
_cell.angle_gamma   90.00
#
_symmetry.space_group_name_H-M   'P 1'
#
loop_
_entity.id
_entity.type
_entity.pdbx_description
1 polymer ?
#
loop_
_entity_poly.entity_id
_entity_poly.type
_entity_poly.pdbx_seq_one_letter_code
_entity_poly.pdbx_strand_id
1 'polypeptide(L)'
;MAYYNKNKQYQADGLSAESKALDTFAELMIEKIQSLQDGQSWQKPWFTESALRIPKNLSGREYNGMNSLMLMMHGEKNNYELPIYVTFDRVMALNYQKDKQGMRSAMLDANGEPLPHVGVNKGEKSFPVFLTTFTCIDKETKNRISYDDYKQMSNDEKQGVNVYPKQKVYCVFNVAQTNIKEARPELYNKLLEENKINKPNVNGEHFSFPPMDKMIEDQSWVCPINIIHQDAAFYSISKDAITFPEKSQFKDGESFYSNLWHEMAHSTGSEKQLNRLNPNSGFGSDEYSKEELTAELSAALVATKYQLTKGLKTDSAMYLKSWLDNLKQSPDYIKTVLMDVKKASGIIIEKIDAVKEKLDNKVEEQETSAVEKEPVFYASVNYLQMADDTHIFDKMQDSQDYNGMIMEAAEYDNGDSINLSHTYTSSCRYPTDVVLAEDENYAVVYNPSVGGTYDIMRKVTQQDVRDAIQRYGLFEDATDDVKDVAKAMVSEEFSKMMNTHIPAFEMPSGDILYIQYNQDKNTLDIGSATNIGMTVMHSFPYDHNFSLDANLEGASEKLSEMPVYQAESEQEPCVAEQSPSLSNSIFENREALDTFMKEYWGARRDNGFMMCGFETYNGKEAIILENENFTNSTYYLISRDESEGKDKYFMHLYDSDLDKEVFTSREMPQDKESAYSFMRGAYRELEDYEHDKQQDKVQDQQEEADEEQHFRRGR
;
A
#
# COMPACT_ATOMS: atom_id res chain seq x y z
N MET A 1 47.08 -15.40 -6.86
CA MET A 1 47.01 -16.11 -5.56
C MET A 1 48.01 -15.50 -4.60
N ALA A 2 47.52 -14.69 -3.66
CA ALA A 2 48.20 -14.38 -2.41
C ALA A 2 47.12 -14.50 -1.33
N TYR A 3 47.26 -15.53 -0.50
CA TYR A 3 46.35 -15.85 0.59
C TYR A 3 46.42 -14.79 1.68
N TYR A 4 45.31 -14.65 2.43
CA TYR A 4 45.16 -13.93 3.69
C TYR A 4 46.48 -13.84 4.47
N ASN A 5 47.11 -12.66 4.48
CA ASN A 5 48.39 -12.49 5.14
C ASN A 5 48.18 -12.42 6.65
N LYS A 6 48.33 -13.57 7.32
CA LYS A 6 48.39 -13.71 8.79
C LYS A 6 49.56 -12.94 9.44
N ASN A 7 50.44 -12.30 8.64
CA ASN A 7 51.56 -11.49 9.11
C ASN A 7 51.41 -10.02 8.69
N LYS A 8 50.57 -9.25 9.39
CA LYS A 8 50.85 -7.81 9.55
C LYS A 8 51.93 -7.68 10.62
N GLN A 9 53.04 -7.00 10.29
CA GLN A 9 54.06 -6.62 11.28
C GLN A 9 53.37 -5.87 12.42
N TYR A 10 53.36 -6.51 13.59
CA TYR A 10 52.80 -5.98 14.82
C TYR A 10 53.58 -4.73 15.25
N GLN A 11 52.95 -3.56 15.19
CA GLN A 11 53.36 -2.48 16.09
C GLN A 11 53.11 -2.95 17.53
N ALA A 12 54.03 -2.62 18.44
CA ALA A 12 54.10 -3.17 19.79
C ALA A 12 52.91 -2.82 20.70
N ASP A 13 51.97 -1.98 20.25
CA ASP A 13 50.71 -1.68 20.90
C ASP A 13 49.58 -2.46 20.22
N GLY A 14 48.87 -3.31 20.97
CA GLY A 14 47.81 -4.17 20.43
C GLY A 14 46.72 -3.41 19.63
N LEU A 15 46.01 -4.15 18.77
CA LEU A 15 44.92 -3.60 17.93
C LEU A 15 43.95 -2.73 18.75
N SER A 16 43.66 -1.52 18.24
CA SER A 16 42.69 -0.61 18.86
C SER A 16 41.32 -1.29 18.97
N ALA A 17 40.49 -0.88 19.95
CA ALA A 17 39.14 -1.43 20.10
C ALA A 17 38.30 -1.24 18.83
N GLU A 18 38.54 -0.15 18.09
CA GLU A 18 37.94 0.12 16.79
C GLU A 18 38.35 -0.90 15.73
N SER A 19 39.65 -1.18 15.58
CA SER A 19 40.13 -2.17 14.61
C SER A 19 39.52 -3.54 14.88
N LYS A 20 39.48 -3.97 16.16
CA LYS A 20 38.86 -5.25 16.54
C LYS A 20 37.37 -5.31 16.23
N ALA A 21 36.67 -4.19 16.41
CA ALA A 21 35.25 -4.10 16.06
C ALA A 21 35.04 -4.19 14.54
N LEU A 22 35.88 -3.52 13.75
CA LEU A 22 35.84 -3.61 12.28
C LEU A 22 36.16 -5.02 11.77
N ASP A 23 37.13 -5.71 12.38
CA ASP A 23 37.43 -7.11 12.07
C ASP A 23 36.20 -7.99 12.35
N THR A 24 35.54 -7.81 13.50
CA THR A 24 34.31 -8.53 13.85
C THR A 24 33.18 -8.26 12.84
N PHE A 25 33.05 -7.01 12.38
CA PHE A 25 32.04 -6.63 11.39
C PHE A 25 32.33 -7.22 10.01
N ALA A 26 33.60 -7.21 9.60
CA ALA A 26 34.03 -7.82 8.35
C ALA A 26 33.77 -9.33 8.36
N GLU A 27 34.13 -10.02 9.45
CA GLU A 27 33.85 -11.46 9.61
C GLU A 27 32.35 -11.77 9.52
N LEU A 28 31.52 -11.01 10.22
CA LEU A 28 30.06 -11.19 10.19
C LEU A 28 29.48 -10.94 8.79
N MET A 29 29.95 -9.91 8.09
CA MET A 29 29.51 -9.62 6.72
C MET A 29 29.99 -10.70 5.74
N ILE A 30 31.22 -11.19 5.88
CA ILE A 30 31.76 -12.28 5.05
C ILE A 30 30.90 -13.54 5.20
N GLU A 31 30.61 -13.95 6.44
CA GLU A 31 29.74 -15.10 6.70
C GLU A 31 28.35 -14.91 6.09
N LYS A 32 27.76 -13.71 6.22
CA LYS A 32 26.45 -13.41 5.65
C LYS A 32 26.46 -13.50 4.13
N ILE A 33 27.43 -12.87 3.47
CA ILE A 33 27.56 -12.93 2.01
C ILE A 33 27.82 -14.37 1.53
N GLN A 34 28.63 -15.16 2.25
CA GLN A 34 28.85 -16.57 1.94
C GLN A 34 27.56 -17.38 2.01
N SER A 35 26.72 -17.15 3.03
CA SER A 35 25.41 -17.83 3.13
C SER A 35 24.44 -17.52 1.99
N LEU A 36 24.63 -16.39 1.30
CA LEU A 36 23.84 -16.03 0.11
C LEU A 36 24.38 -16.71 -1.17
N GLN A 37 25.64 -17.14 -1.17
CA GLN A 37 26.30 -17.76 -2.33
C GLN A 37 25.97 -19.25 -2.50
N ASP A 38 25.63 -19.97 -1.41
CA ASP A 38 25.45 -21.42 -1.43
C ASP A 38 24.09 -21.85 -2.03
N GLY A 39 24.12 -22.50 -3.21
CA GLY A 39 23.01 -23.31 -3.76
C GLY A 39 21.67 -22.59 -3.99
N GLN A 40 21.58 -21.71 -5.00
CA GLN A 40 20.38 -20.89 -5.33
C GLN A 40 19.83 -20.03 -4.16
N SER A 41 20.55 -19.94 -3.04
CA SER A 41 20.18 -19.14 -1.86
C SER A 41 20.24 -17.63 -2.06
N TRP A 42 20.66 -17.11 -3.22
CA TRP A 42 20.63 -15.66 -3.51
C TRP A 42 19.19 -15.12 -3.60
N GLN A 43 18.20 -15.99 -3.81
CA GLN A 43 16.78 -15.63 -3.71
C GLN A 43 16.32 -15.43 -2.25
N LYS A 44 17.13 -15.81 -1.26
CA LYS A 44 16.82 -15.55 0.16
C LYS A 44 16.99 -14.07 0.46
N PRO A 45 16.16 -13.51 1.34
CA PRO A 45 16.30 -12.13 1.74
C PRO A 45 17.59 -11.89 2.54
N TRP A 46 18.08 -10.65 2.49
CA TRP A 46 19.18 -10.20 3.35
C TRP A 46 18.89 -10.44 4.82
N PHE A 47 17.63 -10.35 5.25
CA PHE A 47 17.19 -10.67 6.60
C PHE A 47 15.91 -11.50 6.52
N THR A 48 15.87 -12.60 7.28
CA THR A 48 14.67 -13.43 7.44
C THR A 48 13.56 -12.67 8.16
N GLU A 49 12.32 -13.17 8.07
CA GLU A 49 11.15 -12.53 8.68
C GLU A 49 11.30 -12.33 10.21
N SER A 50 12.00 -13.24 10.89
CA SER A 50 12.29 -13.12 12.33
C SER A 50 13.21 -11.94 12.68
N ALA A 51 14.00 -11.46 11.71
CA ALA A 51 14.97 -10.38 11.85
C ALA A 51 14.49 -9.03 11.26
N LEU A 52 13.22 -8.92 10.83
CA LEU A 52 12.63 -7.69 10.26
C LEU A 52 12.35 -6.58 11.29
N ARG A 53 13.14 -6.50 12.36
CA ARG A 53 12.96 -5.50 13.42
C ARG A 53 14.25 -4.73 13.65
N ILE A 54 14.12 -3.42 13.68
CA ILE A 54 15.26 -2.54 13.93
C ILE A 54 15.74 -2.73 15.37
N PRO A 55 17.04 -3.00 15.58
CA PRO A 55 17.59 -3.16 16.91
C PRO A 55 17.38 -1.92 17.77
N LYS A 56 17.01 -2.11 19.04
CA LYS A 56 16.75 -1.03 20.00
C LYS A 56 17.54 -1.25 21.28
N ASN A 57 17.77 -0.17 22.02
CA ASN A 57 18.25 -0.27 23.38
C ASN A 57 17.07 -0.55 24.35
N LEU A 58 17.39 -0.88 25.61
CA LEU A 58 16.38 -1.16 26.65
C LEU A 58 15.43 0.02 26.94
N SER A 59 15.75 1.24 26.48
CA SER A 59 14.88 2.42 26.63
C SER A 59 14.01 2.68 25.40
N GLY A 60 14.01 1.77 24.42
CA GLY A 60 13.21 1.87 23.19
C GLY A 60 13.88 2.68 22.08
N ARG A 61 15.07 3.25 22.29
CA ARG A 61 15.77 4.02 21.25
C ARG A 61 16.38 3.07 20.21
N GLU A 62 15.99 3.27 18.96
CA GLU A 62 16.51 2.52 17.81
C GLU A 62 17.99 2.83 17.56
N TYR A 63 18.76 1.80 17.24
CA TYR A 63 20.08 1.98 16.64
C TYR A 63 19.93 2.54 15.22
N ASN A 64 21.00 3.13 14.68
CA ASN A 64 21.01 3.65 13.31
C ASN A 64 22.18 3.14 12.47
N GLY A 65 21.97 3.11 11.15
CA GLY A 65 22.98 2.86 10.13
C GLY A 65 23.78 1.59 10.39
N MET A 66 25.10 1.75 10.48
CA MET A 66 26.05 0.64 10.68
C MET A 66 25.71 -0.26 11.88
N ASN A 67 25.28 0.33 13.01
CA ASN A 67 25.01 -0.46 14.21
C ASN A 67 23.74 -1.30 14.03
N SER A 68 22.70 -0.75 13.40
CA SER A 68 21.46 -1.48 13.13
C SER A 68 21.76 -2.70 12.27
N LEU A 69 22.47 -2.49 11.14
CA LEU A 69 22.79 -3.56 10.22
C LEU A 69 23.61 -4.68 10.89
N MET A 70 24.65 -4.31 11.64
CA MET A 70 25.52 -5.29 12.31
C MET A 70 24.78 -6.04 13.43
N LEU A 71 23.94 -5.34 14.21
CA LEU A 71 23.15 -5.96 15.26
C LEU A 71 22.02 -6.84 14.72
N MET A 72 21.47 -6.53 13.54
CA MET A 72 20.53 -7.40 12.83
C MET A 72 21.20 -8.69 12.38
N MET A 73 22.36 -8.59 11.70
CA MET A 73 23.14 -9.76 11.28
C MET A 73 23.56 -10.61 12.50
N HIS A 74 23.97 -9.96 13.60
CA HIS A 74 24.32 -10.64 14.84
C HIS A 74 23.11 -11.34 15.48
N GLY A 75 21.94 -10.69 15.48
CA GLY A 75 20.72 -11.24 16.03
C GLY A 75 20.24 -12.46 15.26
N GLU A 76 20.25 -12.38 13.93
CA GLU A 76 19.89 -13.48 13.05
C GLU A 76 20.86 -14.66 13.18
N LYS A 77 22.18 -14.41 13.16
CA LYS A 77 23.21 -15.46 13.32
C LYS A 77 23.01 -16.28 14.59
N ASN A 78 22.58 -15.64 15.68
CA ASN A 78 22.37 -16.29 16.97
C ASN A 78 20.91 -16.66 17.24
N ASN A 79 20.00 -16.46 16.28
CA ASN A 79 18.56 -16.72 16.40
C ASN A 79 17.91 -16.04 17.63
N TYR A 80 18.25 -14.77 17.88
CA TYR A 80 17.64 -14.02 18.97
C TYR A 80 16.20 -13.61 18.65
N GLU A 81 15.30 -13.88 19.59
CA GLU A 81 13.87 -13.57 19.48
C GLU A 81 13.60 -12.05 19.55
N LEU A 82 14.31 -11.34 20.44
CA LEU A 82 14.16 -9.91 20.67
C LEU A 82 15.34 -9.13 20.08
N PRO A 83 15.10 -8.05 19.31
CA PRO A 83 16.14 -7.20 18.74
C PRO A 83 16.67 -6.17 19.76
N ILE A 84 16.71 -6.51 21.05
CA ILE A 84 17.03 -5.57 22.12
C ILE A 84 18.44 -5.81 22.63
N TYR A 85 19.24 -4.74 22.64
CA TYR A 85 20.64 -4.75 23.05
C TYR A 85 20.90 -3.81 24.21
N VAL A 86 21.70 -4.26 25.17
CA VAL A 86 21.92 -3.56 26.43
C VAL A 86 23.40 -3.65 26.82
N THR A 87 23.94 -2.59 27.40
CA THR A 87 25.32 -2.58 27.94
C THR A 87 25.37 -3.28 29.30
N PHE A 88 26.51 -3.86 29.67
CA PHE A 88 26.72 -4.50 30.97
C PHE A 88 26.27 -3.62 32.16
N ASP A 89 26.69 -2.35 32.17
CA ASP A 89 26.32 -1.39 33.23
C ASP A 89 24.82 -1.15 33.31
N ARG A 90 24.10 -1.24 32.18
CA ARG A 90 22.65 -1.08 32.12
C ARG A 90 21.92 -2.30 32.65
N VAL A 91 22.42 -3.52 32.39
CA VAL A 91 21.92 -4.75 33.04
C VAL A 91 22.06 -4.61 34.56
N MET A 92 23.25 -4.25 35.03
CA MET A 92 23.53 -4.13 36.45
C MET A 92 22.66 -3.06 37.11
N ALA A 93 22.37 -1.97 36.40
CA ALA A 93 21.50 -0.90 36.89
C ALA A 93 20.05 -1.34 37.12
N LEU A 94 19.56 -2.42 36.51
CA LEU A 94 18.20 -2.95 36.75
C LEU A 94 18.01 -3.54 38.16
N ASN A 95 19.10 -3.75 38.90
CA ASN A 95 19.05 -4.28 40.25
C ASN A 95 18.97 -3.19 41.32
N TYR A 96 19.17 -1.93 40.95
CA TYR A 96 19.33 -0.84 41.91
C TYR A 96 18.48 0.38 41.56
N GLN A 97 17.82 0.97 42.55
CA GLN A 97 17.25 2.30 42.49
C GLN A 97 18.25 3.32 43.05
N LYS A 98 18.27 4.54 42.49
CA LYS A 98 19.05 5.66 43.04
C LYS A 98 18.13 6.62 43.78
N ASP A 99 18.50 7.01 45.00
CA ASP A 99 17.84 8.11 45.70
C ASP A 99 18.29 9.49 45.17
N LYS A 100 17.67 10.58 45.67
CA LYS A 100 18.00 11.95 45.28
C LYS A 100 19.45 12.35 45.61
N GLN A 101 20.13 11.60 46.49
CA GLN A 101 21.53 11.78 46.87
C GLN A 101 22.48 10.84 46.12
N GLY A 102 21.98 9.96 45.23
CA GLY A 102 22.76 9.04 44.41
C GLY A 102 23.16 7.72 45.10
N MET A 103 22.68 7.43 46.31
CA MET A 103 22.88 6.11 46.94
C MET A 103 22.02 5.05 46.25
N ARG A 104 22.58 3.84 46.14
CA ARG A 104 21.96 2.69 45.47
C ARG A 104 21.25 1.81 46.50
N SER A 105 19.94 1.68 46.38
CA SER A 105 19.13 0.70 47.11
C SER A 105 18.71 -0.44 46.17
N ALA A 106 18.44 -1.64 46.70
CA ALA A 106 17.93 -2.75 45.90
C ALA A 106 16.53 -2.41 45.35
N MET A 107 16.25 -2.82 44.11
CA MET A 107 14.92 -2.64 43.53
C MET A 107 13.94 -3.61 44.19
N LEU A 108 12.84 -3.09 44.72
CA LEU A 108 11.80 -3.86 45.41
C LEU A 108 10.60 -4.08 44.49
N ASP A 109 9.87 -5.17 44.70
CA ASP A 109 8.60 -5.48 44.04
C ASP A 109 7.42 -4.71 44.69
N ALA A 110 6.21 -4.93 44.18
CA ALA A 110 4.99 -4.32 44.73
C ALA A 110 4.69 -4.73 46.19
N ASN A 111 5.29 -5.82 46.67
CA ASN A 111 5.13 -6.35 48.02
C ASN A 111 6.28 -5.92 48.96
N GLY A 112 7.26 -5.17 48.46
CA GLY A 112 8.43 -4.71 49.22
C GLY A 112 9.58 -5.72 49.30
N GLU A 113 9.55 -6.81 48.55
CA GLU A 113 10.63 -7.81 48.47
C GLU A 113 11.66 -7.44 47.39
N PRO A 114 12.96 -7.72 47.59
CA PRO A 114 13.98 -7.44 46.60
C PRO A 114 13.79 -8.31 45.36
N LEU A 115 13.66 -7.65 44.21
CA LEU A 115 13.45 -8.35 42.95
C LEU A 115 14.68 -9.24 42.60
N PRO A 116 14.49 -10.38 41.90
CA PRO A 116 15.57 -11.30 41.53
C PRO A 116 16.77 -10.62 40.85
N HIS A 117 17.99 -11.10 41.07
CA HIS A 117 19.17 -10.45 40.46
C HIS A 117 19.21 -10.66 38.93
N VAL A 118 19.37 -9.56 38.20
CA VAL A 118 19.53 -9.53 36.75
C VAL A 118 21.00 -9.37 36.37
N GLY A 119 21.52 -10.24 35.52
CA GLY A 119 22.88 -10.24 35.04
C GLY A 119 23.06 -10.86 33.66
N VAL A 120 24.25 -10.68 33.09
CA VAL A 120 24.67 -11.36 31.87
C VAL A 120 25.02 -12.81 32.21
N ASN A 121 24.56 -13.76 31.38
CA ASN A 121 24.83 -15.18 31.60
C ASN A 121 26.33 -15.47 31.48
N LYS A 122 26.83 -16.43 32.29
CA LYS A 122 28.26 -16.74 32.31
C LYS A 122 28.70 -17.34 30.98
N GLY A 123 29.76 -16.78 30.39
CA GLY A 123 30.34 -17.25 29.14
C GLY A 123 29.83 -16.51 27.89
N GLU A 124 28.83 -15.64 28.04
CA GLU A 124 28.32 -14.84 26.94
C GLU A 124 29.33 -13.80 26.44
N LYS A 125 29.37 -13.61 25.12
CA LYS A 125 30.26 -12.66 24.45
C LYS A 125 29.49 -11.39 24.07
N SER A 126 30.05 -10.24 24.37
CA SER A 126 29.50 -8.95 23.93
C SER A 126 29.75 -8.71 22.45
N PHE A 127 28.88 -7.94 21.83
CA PHE A 127 29.03 -7.44 20.47
C PHE A 127 29.44 -5.95 20.48
N PRO A 128 30.41 -5.51 19.66
CA PRO A 128 30.83 -4.11 19.61
C PRO A 128 29.86 -3.25 18.78
N VAL A 129 29.63 -2.01 19.22
CA VAL A 129 28.89 -0.97 18.49
C VAL A 129 29.64 0.35 18.51
N PHE A 130 29.51 1.15 17.45
CA PHE A 130 30.16 2.46 17.35
C PHE A 130 29.23 3.58 17.81
N LEU A 131 29.70 4.39 18.75
CA LEU A 131 29.05 5.64 19.12
C LEU A 131 29.95 6.82 18.77
N THR A 132 29.41 7.77 18.00
CA THR A 132 30.12 9.02 17.73
C THR A 132 29.85 9.99 18.88
N THR A 133 30.88 10.31 19.64
CA THR A 133 30.86 11.33 20.69
C THR A 133 31.54 12.58 20.19
N PHE A 134 30.94 13.74 20.44
CA PHE A 134 31.51 15.02 20.02
C PHE A 134 32.24 15.66 21.19
N THR A 135 33.45 16.13 20.94
CA THR A 135 34.20 16.95 21.89
C THR A 135 34.12 18.38 21.41
N CYS A 136 33.35 19.20 22.12
CA CYS A 136 33.21 20.63 21.83
C CYS A 136 34.26 21.40 22.66
N ILE A 137 35.07 22.22 21.99
CA ILE A 137 36.13 23.02 22.61
C ILE A 137 35.93 24.47 22.18
N ASP A 138 35.76 25.35 23.16
CA ASP A 138 35.73 26.80 22.94
C ASP A 138 37.04 27.28 22.29
N LYS A 139 36.95 28.07 21.21
CA LYS A 139 38.13 28.55 20.47
C LYS A 139 39.00 29.49 21.31
N GLU A 140 38.40 30.33 22.15
CA GLU A 140 39.09 31.30 22.98
C GLU A 140 39.53 30.70 24.31
N THR A 141 38.59 30.14 25.07
CA THR A 141 38.88 29.68 26.44
C THR A 141 39.54 28.30 26.50
N LYS A 142 39.52 27.54 25.38
CA LYS A 142 39.95 26.14 25.29
C LYS A 142 39.23 25.20 26.27
N ASN A 143 38.15 25.64 26.89
CA ASN A 143 37.36 24.83 27.80
C ASN A 143 36.53 23.80 27.02
N ARG A 144 36.34 22.63 27.63
CA ARG A 144 35.45 21.60 27.07
C ARG A 144 34.01 21.96 27.41
N ILE A 145 33.19 21.99 26.37
CA ILE A 145 31.75 22.22 26.46
C ILE A 145 31.06 20.86 26.25
N SER A 146 29.99 20.59 27.00
CA SER A 146 29.17 19.41 26.75
C SER A 146 28.52 19.51 25.36
N TYR A 147 28.34 18.40 24.66
CA TYR A 147 27.66 18.44 23.37
C TYR A 147 26.21 18.91 23.48
N ASP A 148 25.55 18.64 24.62
CA ASP A 148 24.18 19.09 24.86
C ASP A 148 24.10 20.62 25.04
N ASP A 149 25.06 21.21 25.77
CA ASP A 149 25.17 22.67 25.89
C ASP A 149 25.48 23.30 24.53
N TYR A 150 26.38 22.69 23.74
CA TYR A 150 26.69 23.16 22.38
C TYR A 150 25.46 23.16 21.46
N LYS A 151 24.55 22.21 21.58
CA LYS A 151 23.31 22.20 20.76
C LYS A 151 22.40 23.38 21.08
N GLN A 152 22.33 23.77 22.36
CA GLN A 152 21.48 24.84 22.87
C GLN A 152 22.04 26.25 22.61
N MET A 153 23.31 26.36 22.21
CA MET A 153 23.93 27.62 21.82
C MET A 153 23.32 28.21 20.54
N SER A 154 23.33 29.54 20.45
CA SER A 154 22.96 30.29 19.25
C SER A 154 23.92 30.00 18.09
N ASN A 155 23.51 30.32 16.85
CA ASN A 155 24.34 30.10 15.66
C ASN A 155 25.65 30.90 15.71
N ASP A 156 25.65 32.08 16.33
CA ASP A 156 26.85 32.92 16.48
C ASP A 156 27.81 32.34 17.53
N GLU A 157 27.30 31.85 18.66
CA GLU A 157 28.12 31.18 19.69
C GLU A 157 28.74 29.88 19.18
N LYS A 158 28.02 29.13 18.33
CA LYS A 158 28.53 27.91 17.70
C LYS A 158 29.75 28.18 16.81
N GLN A 159 29.84 29.35 16.17
CA GLN A 159 31.03 29.73 15.39
C GLN A 159 32.28 29.88 16.26
N GLY A 160 32.12 30.16 17.56
CA GLY A 160 33.18 30.22 18.56
C GLY A 160 33.68 28.87 19.05
N VAL A 161 33.10 27.75 18.62
CA VAL A 161 33.40 26.41 19.16
C VAL A 161 33.93 25.47 18.08
N ASN A 162 35.03 24.78 18.38
CA ASN A 162 35.53 23.67 17.56
C ASN A 162 34.88 22.36 18.01
N VAL A 163 34.23 21.65 17.09
CA VAL A 163 33.58 20.36 17.36
C VAL A 163 34.39 19.24 16.72
N TYR A 164 34.90 18.33 17.55
CA TYR A 164 35.68 17.17 17.09
C TYR A 164 34.88 15.88 17.29
N PRO A 165 34.46 15.19 16.21
CA PRO A 165 33.83 13.89 16.32
C PRO A 165 34.86 12.82 16.69
N LYS A 166 34.55 11.99 17.68
CA LYS A 166 35.35 10.84 18.09
C LYS A 166 34.48 9.59 18.11
N GLN A 167 34.87 8.58 17.33
CA GLN A 167 34.24 7.27 17.41
C GLN A 167 34.73 6.52 18.65
N LYS A 168 33.79 5.99 19.43
CA LYS A 168 34.04 5.12 20.57
C LYS A 168 33.35 3.78 20.34
N VAL A 169 33.99 2.71 20.78
CA VAL A 169 33.41 1.38 20.77
C VAL A 169 32.78 1.11 22.12
N TYR A 170 31.53 0.66 22.10
CA TYR A 170 30.81 0.16 23.26
C TYR A 170 30.50 -1.31 23.04
N CYS A 171 30.49 -2.08 24.13
CA CYS A 171 30.14 -3.49 24.11
C CYS A 171 28.70 -3.67 24.61
N VAL A 172 27.86 -4.33 23.81
CA VAL A 172 26.46 -4.60 24.12
C VAL A 172 26.19 -6.11 24.10
N PHE A 173 25.15 -6.51 24.82
CA PHE A 173 24.64 -7.87 24.89
C PHE A 173 23.19 -7.85 24.45
N ASN A 174 22.75 -8.87 23.72
CA ASN A 174 21.32 -9.05 23.48
C ASN A 174 20.62 -9.44 24.80
N VAL A 175 19.34 -9.09 24.96
CA VAL A 175 18.54 -9.50 26.13
C VAL A 175 18.54 -11.02 26.32
N ALA A 176 18.58 -11.81 25.25
CA ALA A 176 18.68 -13.28 25.31
C ALA A 176 19.98 -13.78 25.97
N GLN A 177 21.03 -12.96 26.03
CA GLN A 177 22.30 -13.26 26.70
C GLN A 177 22.28 -12.91 28.20
N THR A 178 21.12 -12.53 28.72
CA THR A 178 20.92 -12.18 30.14
C THR A 178 19.88 -13.09 30.75
N ASN A 179 19.81 -13.15 32.07
CA ASN A 179 18.74 -13.84 32.78
C ASN A 179 17.48 -12.97 32.98
N ILE A 180 17.28 -11.93 32.15
CA ILE A 180 16.09 -11.05 32.26
C ILE A 180 14.80 -11.84 32.10
N LYS A 181 14.79 -12.86 31.23
CA LYS A 181 13.60 -13.69 30.97
C LYS A 181 13.12 -14.41 32.23
N GLU A 182 14.04 -14.98 33.01
CA GLU A 182 13.73 -15.67 34.26
C GLU A 182 13.58 -14.71 35.44
N ALA A 183 14.42 -13.67 35.52
CA ALA A 183 14.46 -12.75 36.67
C ALA A 183 13.37 -11.67 36.62
N ARG A 184 12.90 -11.29 35.42
CA ARG A 184 11.93 -10.21 35.18
C ARG A 184 10.95 -10.59 34.06
N PRO A 185 10.09 -11.60 34.25
CA PRO A 185 9.20 -12.10 33.20
C PRO A 185 8.22 -11.02 32.71
N GLU A 186 7.69 -10.17 33.59
CA GLU A 186 6.80 -9.06 33.21
C GLU A 186 7.49 -8.06 32.26
N LEU A 187 8.73 -7.70 32.55
CA LEU A 187 9.53 -6.83 31.68
C LEU A 187 9.79 -7.51 30.34
N TYR A 188 10.17 -8.79 30.34
CA TYR A 188 10.42 -9.54 29.11
C TYR A 188 9.17 -9.62 28.22
N ASN A 189 8.01 -9.91 28.82
CA ASN A 189 6.73 -9.96 28.10
C ASN A 189 6.34 -8.59 27.53
N LYS A 190 6.53 -7.51 28.29
CA LYS A 190 6.35 -6.15 27.77
C LYS A 190 7.24 -5.88 26.55
N LEU A 191 8.50 -6.28 26.60
CA LEU A 191 9.43 -6.14 25.49
C LEU A 191 9.01 -6.97 24.27
N LEU A 192 8.45 -8.17 24.46
CA LEU A 192 7.88 -8.98 23.37
C LEU A 192 6.70 -8.27 22.70
N GLU A 193 5.76 -7.76 23.50
CA GLU A 193 4.58 -7.04 23.01
C GLU A 193 4.96 -5.78 22.21
N GLU A 194 5.89 -4.97 22.73
CA GLU A 194 6.39 -3.75 22.07
C GLU A 194 7.16 -4.02 20.76
N ASN A 195 7.62 -5.27 20.53
CA ASN A 195 8.42 -5.66 19.37
C ASN A 195 7.71 -6.72 18.50
N LYS A 196 6.37 -6.74 18.50
CA LYS A 196 5.57 -7.51 17.54
C LYS A 196 5.78 -6.97 16.12
N ILE A 197 5.79 -7.90 15.17
CA ILE A 197 5.89 -7.58 13.74
C ILE A 197 4.48 -7.29 13.24
N ASN A 198 4.27 -6.08 12.74
CA ASN A 198 3.08 -5.64 12.03
C ASN A 198 3.47 -5.38 10.58
N LYS A 199 3.48 -6.45 9.77
CA LYS A 199 3.83 -6.37 8.36
C LYS A 199 2.74 -5.59 7.62
N PRO A 200 3.07 -4.53 6.86
CA PRO A 200 2.08 -3.85 6.05
C PRO A 200 1.54 -4.80 4.98
N ASN A 201 0.22 -4.75 4.72
CA ASN A 201 -0.37 -5.57 3.68
C ASN A 201 -0.03 -4.99 2.30
N VAL A 202 1.11 -5.41 1.77
CA VAL A 202 1.60 -5.05 0.43
C VAL A 202 1.35 -6.17 -0.59
N ASN A 203 0.40 -7.06 -0.34
CA ASN A 203 0.05 -8.17 -1.22
C ASN A 203 -1.42 -8.02 -1.69
N GLY A 204 -1.62 -7.90 -3.01
CA GLY A 204 -2.93 -7.70 -3.67
C GLY A 204 -2.74 -7.23 -5.12
N GLU A 205 -3.82 -7.14 -5.92
CA GLU A 205 -3.78 -6.78 -7.35
C GLU A 205 -3.07 -5.44 -7.65
N HIS A 206 -3.06 -4.50 -6.67
CA HIS A 206 -2.46 -3.17 -6.83
C HIS A 206 -1.49 -2.75 -5.72
N PHE A 207 -1.02 -3.68 -4.88
CA PHE A 207 -0.20 -3.47 -3.67
C PHE A 207 0.21 -2.01 -3.35
N SER A 208 -0.25 -1.50 -2.20
CA SER A 208 -0.02 -0.09 -1.83
C SER A 208 0.90 0.08 -0.64
N PHE A 209 1.79 1.05 -0.73
CA PHE A 209 2.54 1.59 0.40
C PHE A 209 2.38 3.11 0.37
N PRO A 210 1.37 3.66 1.06
CA PRO A 210 0.89 5.02 0.85
C PRO A 210 1.98 6.12 0.91
N PRO A 211 2.95 6.08 1.84
CA PRO A 211 4.03 7.08 1.85
C PRO A 211 4.89 7.07 0.59
N MET A 212 5.15 5.90 0.02
CA MET A 212 5.95 5.78 -1.20
C MET A 212 5.12 6.08 -2.45
N ASP A 213 3.87 5.60 -2.50
CA ASP A 213 2.95 5.89 -3.59
C ASP A 213 2.74 7.40 -3.75
N LYS A 214 2.53 8.09 -2.62
CA LYS A 214 2.41 9.54 -2.59
C LYS A 214 3.70 10.24 -3.00
N MET A 215 4.86 9.71 -2.61
CA MET A 215 6.16 10.27 -2.99
C MET A 215 6.40 10.17 -4.51
N ILE A 216 5.98 9.06 -5.13
CA ILE A 216 6.05 8.88 -6.60
C ILE A 216 5.06 9.82 -7.29
N GLU A 217 3.82 9.91 -6.83
CA GLU A 217 2.79 10.78 -7.40
C GLU A 217 3.21 12.26 -7.35
N ASP A 218 3.65 12.73 -6.17
CA ASP A 218 4.04 14.12 -5.95
C ASP A 218 5.45 14.43 -6.52
N GLN A 219 6.15 13.43 -7.06
CA GLN A 219 7.56 13.52 -7.48
C GLN A 219 8.44 14.20 -6.41
N SER A 220 8.20 13.87 -5.14
CA SER A 220 8.80 14.57 -3.99
C SER A 220 10.12 13.96 -3.52
N TRP A 221 10.61 12.94 -4.22
CA TRP A 221 11.94 12.38 -4.04
C TRP A 221 13.04 13.36 -4.51
N VAL A 222 14.30 13.08 -4.16
CA VAL A 222 15.44 13.96 -4.49
C VAL A 222 15.69 14.12 -5.99
N CYS A 223 15.19 13.19 -6.78
CA CYS A 223 15.22 13.20 -8.24
C CYS A 223 13.89 12.63 -8.79
N PRO A 224 13.54 12.90 -10.05
CA PRO A 224 12.34 12.34 -10.67
C PRO A 224 12.35 10.80 -10.67
N ILE A 225 11.18 10.19 -10.46
CA ILE A 225 10.94 8.75 -10.55
C ILE A 225 9.95 8.52 -11.70
N ASN A 226 10.45 8.01 -12.83
CA ASN A 226 9.65 7.72 -14.01
C ASN A 226 9.24 6.25 -13.98
N ILE A 227 7.96 6.00 -13.71
CA ILE A 227 7.35 4.66 -13.82
C ILE A 227 6.91 4.45 -15.27
N ILE A 228 7.51 3.49 -15.96
CA ILE A 228 7.19 3.16 -17.36
C ILE A 228 7.24 1.65 -17.59
N HIS A 229 6.51 1.15 -18.58
CA HIS A 229 6.57 -0.26 -18.96
C HIS A 229 7.94 -0.63 -19.56
N GLN A 230 8.78 -1.33 -18.79
CA GLN A 230 10.11 -1.77 -19.22
C GLN A 230 10.66 -2.90 -18.33
N ASP A 231 11.66 -3.66 -18.80
CA ASP A 231 12.23 -4.78 -18.02
C ASP A 231 13.37 -4.38 -17.07
N ALA A 232 13.89 -3.16 -17.16
CA ALA A 232 15.03 -2.70 -16.38
C ALA A 232 14.63 -1.72 -15.27
N ALA A 233 15.32 -1.76 -14.13
CA ALA A 233 15.24 -0.74 -13.08
C ALA A 233 16.63 -0.15 -12.87
N PHE A 234 16.75 1.18 -13.02
CA PHE A 234 18.05 1.86 -12.89
C PHE A 234 17.93 3.34 -12.53
N TYR A 235 18.90 3.83 -11.76
CA TYR A 235 19.20 5.25 -11.62
C TYR A 235 20.17 5.74 -12.72
N SER A 236 19.81 6.81 -13.43
CA SER A 236 20.64 7.43 -14.46
C SER A 236 21.43 8.62 -13.91
N ILE A 237 22.76 8.49 -13.81
CA ILE A 237 23.65 9.55 -13.34
C ILE A 237 23.57 10.81 -14.23
N SER A 238 23.53 10.63 -15.54
CA SER A 238 23.54 11.75 -16.50
C SER A 238 22.23 12.52 -16.53
N LYS A 239 21.11 11.83 -16.32
CA LYS A 239 19.77 12.44 -16.28
C LYS A 239 19.35 12.86 -14.87
N ASP A 240 20.07 12.42 -13.83
CA ASP A 240 19.71 12.61 -12.41
C ASP A 240 18.24 12.20 -12.20
N ALA A 241 17.88 10.98 -12.61
CA ALA A 241 16.52 10.46 -12.57
C ALA A 241 16.51 8.93 -12.44
N ILE A 242 15.47 8.41 -11.80
CA ILE A 242 15.20 6.96 -11.69
C ILE A 242 14.21 6.59 -12.79
N THR A 243 14.51 5.52 -13.53
CA THR A 243 13.56 4.88 -14.44
C THR A 243 13.22 3.51 -13.87
N PHE A 244 11.94 3.23 -13.67
CA PHE A 244 11.50 2.07 -12.93
C PHE A 244 10.30 1.38 -13.62
N PRO A 245 10.22 0.03 -13.60
CA PRO A 245 9.09 -0.70 -14.18
C PRO A 245 7.77 -0.39 -13.47
N GLU A 246 6.66 -0.64 -14.16
CA GLU A 246 5.31 -0.52 -13.60
C GLU A 246 5.07 -1.52 -12.47
N LYS A 247 4.21 -1.16 -11.52
CA LYS A 247 3.82 -2.06 -10.42
C LYS A 247 3.31 -3.42 -10.93
N SER A 248 2.50 -3.41 -11.99
CA SER A 248 1.94 -4.61 -12.64
C SER A 248 3.00 -5.61 -13.13
N GLN A 249 4.25 -5.16 -13.37
CA GLN A 249 5.33 -6.02 -13.82
C GLN A 249 6.02 -6.80 -12.68
N PHE A 250 5.73 -6.45 -11.41
CA PHE A 250 6.30 -7.14 -10.25
C PHE A 250 5.34 -8.16 -9.66
N LYS A 251 5.91 -9.26 -9.15
CA LYS A 251 5.16 -10.36 -8.51
C LYS A 251 4.47 -9.97 -7.19
N ASP A 252 5.00 -8.99 -6.47
CA ASP A 252 4.52 -8.56 -5.16
C ASP A 252 5.05 -7.14 -4.82
N GLY A 253 4.40 -6.47 -3.87
CA GLY A 253 4.79 -5.14 -3.45
C GLY A 253 6.13 -5.07 -2.73
N GLU A 254 6.53 -6.13 -2.03
CA GLU A 254 7.85 -6.18 -1.38
C GLU A 254 8.97 -6.03 -2.42
N SER A 255 8.86 -6.73 -3.55
CA SER A 255 9.82 -6.69 -4.65
C SER A 255 9.83 -5.33 -5.32
N PHE A 256 8.65 -4.72 -5.54
CA PHE A 256 8.56 -3.38 -6.11
C PHE A 256 9.24 -2.32 -5.22
N TYR A 257 8.81 -2.20 -3.96
CA TYR A 257 9.32 -1.15 -3.06
C TYR A 257 10.79 -1.38 -2.68
N SER A 258 11.21 -2.63 -2.43
CA SER A 258 12.60 -2.91 -2.06
C SER A 258 13.61 -2.75 -3.20
N ASN A 259 13.18 -2.92 -4.45
CA ASN A 259 13.99 -2.60 -5.62
C ASN A 259 13.96 -1.09 -5.91
N LEU A 260 12.85 -0.41 -5.66
CA LEU A 260 12.80 1.05 -5.80
C LEU A 260 13.75 1.72 -4.79
N TRP A 261 13.78 1.25 -3.54
CA TRP A 261 14.73 1.75 -2.54
C TRP A 261 16.19 1.51 -2.92
N HIS A 262 16.49 0.48 -3.71
CA HIS A 262 17.84 0.25 -4.27
C HIS A 262 18.23 1.37 -5.23
N GLU A 263 17.37 1.69 -6.19
CA GLU A 263 17.62 2.78 -7.14
C GLU A 263 17.60 4.15 -6.46
N MET A 264 16.76 4.33 -5.44
CA MET A 264 16.79 5.52 -4.58
C MET A 264 18.14 5.63 -3.84
N ALA A 265 18.68 4.53 -3.31
CA ALA A 265 19.98 4.54 -2.66
C ALA A 265 21.11 4.97 -3.62
N HIS A 266 21.07 4.53 -4.87
CA HIS A 266 21.97 5.04 -5.92
C HIS A 266 21.79 6.54 -6.15
N SER A 267 20.56 7.03 -6.25
CA SER A 267 20.30 8.47 -6.46
C SER A 267 20.88 9.36 -5.34
N THR A 268 20.92 8.88 -4.09
CA THR A 268 21.60 9.61 -2.99
C THR A 268 23.11 9.76 -3.19
N GLY A 269 23.71 8.97 -4.08
CA GLY A 269 25.12 9.03 -4.42
C GLY A 269 25.47 10.14 -5.41
N SER A 270 24.48 10.86 -5.97
CA SER A 270 24.71 11.96 -6.92
C SER A 270 25.52 13.11 -6.30
N GLU A 271 26.13 13.93 -7.16
CA GLU A 271 26.97 15.07 -6.74
C GLU A 271 26.22 16.05 -5.83
N LYS A 272 24.92 16.26 -6.09
CA LYS A 272 24.07 17.16 -5.30
C LYS A 272 23.74 16.62 -3.90
N GLN A 273 24.03 15.34 -3.64
CA GLN A 273 23.67 14.64 -2.42
C GLN A 273 24.94 14.21 -1.66
N LEU A 274 25.31 12.93 -1.72
CA LEU A 274 26.46 12.38 -0.99
C LEU A 274 27.74 12.31 -1.83
N ASN A 275 27.66 12.64 -3.12
CA ASN A 275 28.80 12.67 -4.05
C ASN A 275 29.67 11.41 -3.98
N ARG A 276 29.02 10.24 -4.05
CA ARG A 276 29.68 8.93 -4.05
C ARG A 276 29.95 8.40 -5.45
N LEU A 277 29.11 8.79 -6.41
CA LEU A 277 29.12 8.26 -7.76
C LEU A 277 30.20 8.93 -8.61
N ASN A 278 30.93 8.12 -9.37
CA ASN A 278 31.90 8.59 -10.34
C ASN A 278 31.36 8.32 -11.75
N PRO A 279 31.03 9.34 -12.56
CA PRO A 279 30.56 9.14 -13.93
C PRO A 279 31.56 8.39 -14.84
N ASN A 280 32.84 8.39 -14.45
CA ASN A 280 33.93 7.74 -15.20
C ASN A 280 34.23 6.31 -14.73
N SER A 281 33.59 5.83 -13.65
CA SER A 281 33.71 4.42 -13.26
C SER A 281 32.77 3.58 -14.12
N GLY A 282 33.34 2.78 -15.02
CA GLY A 282 32.57 1.87 -15.86
C GLY A 282 31.95 0.70 -15.08
N PHE A 283 30.94 0.06 -15.67
CA PHE A 283 30.32 -1.15 -15.13
C PHE A 283 31.38 -2.22 -14.84
N GLY A 284 31.32 -2.84 -13.66
CA GLY A 284 32.28 -3.84 -13.22
C GLY A 284 33.57 -3.31 -12.57
N SER A 285 33.72 -2.00 -12.35
CA SER A 285 34.84 -1.45 -11.56
C SER A 285 34.71 -1.75 -10.06
N ASP A 286 35.81 -1.62 -9.31
CA ASP A 286 35.81 -1.79 -7.86
C ASP A 286 34.95 -0.71 -7.16
N GLU A 287 34.96 0.52 -7.67
CA GLU A 287 34.11 1.60 -7.20
C GLU A 287 32.63 1.32 -7.46
N TYR A 288 32.30 0.81 -8.64
CA TYR A 288 30.93 0.41 -8.99
C TYR A 288 30.45 -0.74 -8.09
N SER A 289 31.28 -1.77 -7.89
CA SER A 289 31.00 -2.88 -6.99
C SER A 289 30.75 -2.40 -5.54
N LYS A 290 31.54 -1.45 -5.04
CA LYS A 290 31.32 -0.84 -3.72
C LYS A 290 29.98 -0.12 -3.62
N GLU A 291 29.60 0.61 -4.67
CA GLU A 291 28.34 1.34 -4.69
C GLU A 291 27.14 0.38 -4.73
N GLU A 292 27.19 -0.71 -5.48
CA GLU A 292 26.15 -1.75 -5.46
C GLU A 292 25.97 -2.36 -4.06
N LEU A 293 27.06 -2.66 -3.36
CA LEU A 293 26.98 -3.11 -1.97
C LEU A 293 26.33 -2.06 -1.07
N THR A 294 26.64 -0.79 -1.30
CA THR A 294 26.08 0.33 -0.54
C THR A 294 24.57 0.46 -0.79
N ALA A 295 24.13 0.34 -2.05
CA ALA A 295 22.73 0.42 -2.43
C ALA A 295 21.94 -0.78 -1.88
N GLU A 296 22.45 -2.00 -2.05
CA GLU A 296 21.83 -3.23 -1.55
C GLU A 296 21.60 -3.19 -0.03
N LEU A 297 22.64 -2.88 0.74
CA LEU A 297 22.55 -2.82 2.20
C LEU A 297 21.68 -1.66 2.68
N SER A 298 21.66 -0.53 1.96
CA SER A 298 20.77 0.58 2.28
C SER A 298 19.32 0.19 2.09
N ALA A 299 18.99 -0.40 0.94
CA ALA A 299 17.64 -0.86 0.65
C ALA A 299 17.20 -1.98 1.60
N ALA A 300 18.10 -2.89 2.00
CA ALA A 300 17.78 -3.93 2.98
C ALA A 300 17.47 -3.35 4.37
N LEU A 301 18.21 -2.32 4.79
CA LEU A 301 17.98 -1.63 6.05
C LEU A 301 16.66 -0.83 6.02
N VAL A 302 16.36 -0.16 4.91
CA VAL A 302 15.09 0.57 4.70
C VAL A 302 13.91 -0.41 4.69
N ALA A 303 14.03 -1.53 3.98
CA ALA A 303 12.99 -2.56 3.95
C ALA A 303 12.69 -3.11 5.34
N THR A 304 13.72 -3.43 6.11
CA THR A 304 13.56 -3.87 7.51
C THR A 304 12.92 -2.80 8.38
N LYS A 305 13.23 -1.51 8.19
CA LYS A 305 12.62 -0.40 8.94
C LYS A 305 11.09 -0.37 8.76
N TYR A 306 10.62 -0.68 7.55
CA TYR A 306 9.20 -0.78 7.23
C TYR A 306 8.65 -2.21 7.28
N GLN A 307 9.42 -3.15 7.88
CA GLN A 307 9.05 -4.55 8.10
C GLN A 307 8.72 -5.32 6.81
N LEU A 308 9.37 -4.93 5.70
CA LEU A 308 9.36 -5.61 4.41
C LEU A 308 10.64 -6.43 4.22
N THR A 309 10.53 -7.51 3.45
CA THR A 309 11.71 -8.28 3.05
C THR A 309 12.40 -7.68 1.82
N LYS A 310 13.72 -7.87 1.72
CA LYS A 310 14.50 -7.59 0.50
C LYS A 310 15.34 -8.79 0.13
N GLY A 311 15.04 -9.39 -1.01
CA GLY A 311 15.90 -10.35 -1.73
C GLY A 311 17.13 -9.66 -2.33
N LEU A 312 18.21 -10.41 -2.54
CA LEU A 312 19.33 -9.91 -3.33
C LEU A 312 18.87 -9.74 -4.80
N LYS A 313 19.12 -8.58 -5.41
CA LYS A 313 18.83 -8.38 -6.84
C LYS A 313 19.68 -9.36 -7.65
N THR A 314 19.12 -9.95 -8.71
CA THR A 314 19.83 -10.93 -9.56
C THR A 314 21.15 -10.36 -10.08
N ASP A 315 21.16 -9.09 -10.49
CA ASP A 315 22.34 -8.40 -11.01
C ASP A 315 23.40 -8.16 -9.92
N SER A 316 22.97 -7.98 -8.66
CA SER A 316 23.85 -7.83 -7.50
C SER A 316 24.58 -9.11 -7.12
N ALA A 317 24.04 -10.29 -7.49
CA ALA A 317 24.68 -11.58 -7.24
C ALA A 317 26.05 -11.70 -7.95
N MET A 318 26.25 -10.99 -9.06
CA MET A 318 27.51 -10.96 -9.79
C MET A 318 28.67 -10.35 -8.98
N TYR A 319 28.36 -9.49 -8.02
CA TYR A 319 29.35 -8.75 -7.22
C TYR A 319 29.71 -9.43 -5.89
N LEU A 320 29.00 -10.50 -5.48
CA LEU A 320 29.26 -11.21 -4.21
C LEU A 320 30.73 -11.60 -4.05
N LYS A 321 31.36 -12.07 -5.13
CA LYS A 321 32.78 -12.46 -5.12
C LYS A 321 33.70 -11.26 -4.89
N SER A 322 33.48 -10.15 -5.59
CA SER A 322 34.34 -8.96 -5.43
C SER A 322 34.14 -8.31 -4.05
N TRP A 323 32.93 -8.31 -3.52
CA TRP A 323 32.67 -7.87 -2.14
C TRP A 323 33.43 -8.72 -1.11
N LEU A 324 33.39 -10.05 -1.25
CA LEU A 324 34.15 -10.95 -0.37
C LEU A 324 35.65 -10.72 -0.45
N ASP A 325 36.18 -10.51 -1.66
CA ASP A 325 37.60 -10.26 -1.86
C ASP A 325 38.02 -8.93 -1.22
N ASN A 326 37.22 -7.86 -1.38
CA ASN A 326 37.48 -6.55 -0.78
C ASN A 326 37.38 -6.55 0.76
N LEU A 327 36.36 -7.23 1.30
CA LEU A 327 36.19 -7.40 2.76
C LEU A 327 37.35 -8.17 3.40
N LYS A 328 37.91 -9.16 2.69
CA LYS A 328 39.08 -9.93 3.16
C LYS A 328 40.40 -9.16 3.06
N GLN A 329 40.48 -8.17 2.17
CA GLN A 329 41.70 -7.37 1.96
C GLN A 329 41.86 -6.25 3.00
N SER A 330 40.79 -5.53 3.36
CA SER A 330 40.87 -4.42 4.31
C SER A 330 39.59 -4.21 5.14
N PRO A 331 39.68 -4.23 6.49
CA PRO A 331 38.58 -3.82 7.38
C PRO A 331 38.17 -2.33 7.25
N ASP A 332 38.98 -1.48 6.62
CA ASP A 332 38.59 -0.10 6.35
C ASP A 332 37.55 0.01 5.22
N TYR A 333 37.48 -1.01 4.34
CA TYR A 333 36.47 -1.10 3.30
C TYR A 333 35.06 -1.18 3.92
N ILE A 334 34.87 -2.10 4.87
CA ILE A 334 33.58 -2.25 5.57
C ILE A 334 33.19 -0.97 6.29
N LYS A 335 34.14 -0.29 6.95
CA LYS A 335 33.87 0.98 7.62
C LYS A 335 33.29 2.01 6.67
N THR A 336 33.90 2.16 5.50
CA THR A 336 33.50 3.14 4.50
C THR A 336 32.12 2.82 3.94
N VAL A 337 31.89 1.57 3.54
CA VAL A 337 30.58 1.09 3.07
C VAL A 337 29.50 1.33 4.12
N LEU A 338 29.72 0.96 5.38
CA LEU A 338 28.73 1.12 6.44
C LEU A 338 28.44 2.60 6.78
N MET A 339 29.41 3.50 6.62
CA MET A 339 29.18 4.93 6.73
C MET A 339 28.32 5.46 5.59
N ASP A 340 28.56 5.00 4.37
CA ASP A 340 27.78 5.38 3.19
C ASP A 340 26.34 4.84 3.29
N VAL A 341 26.18 3.57 3.71
CA VAL A 341 24.87 2.94 4.00
C VAL A 341 24.09 3.75 5.03
N LYS A 342 24.76 4.15 6.13
CA LYS A 342 24.12 4.97 7.18
C LYS A 342 23.55 6.28 6.62
N LYS A 343 24.30 6.96 5.75
CA LYS A 343 23.87 8.24 5.18
C LYS A 343 22.75 8.05 4.15
N ALA A 344 22.92 7.09 3.23
CA ALA A 344 21.96 6.83 2.16
C ALA A 344 20.59 6.36 2.72
N SER A 345 20.58 5.33 3.56
CA SER A 345 19.36 4.86 4.23
C SER A 345 18.73 5.94 5.12
N GLY A 346 19.54 6.78 5.78
CA GLY A 346 19.06 7.89 6.58
C GLY A 346 18.23 8.90 5.78
N ILE A 347 18.72 9.30 4.60
CA ILE A 347 17.99 10.21 3.69
C ILE A 347 16.66 9.58 3.24
N ILE A 348 16.69 8.31 2.86
CA ILE A 348 15.49 7.58 2.39
C ILE A 348 14.45 7.52 3.51
N ILE A 349 14.83 7.06 4.70
CA ILE A 349 13.94 6.94 5.86
C ILE A 349 13.39 8.30 6.27
N GLU A 350 14.23 9.33 6.36
CA GLU A 350 13.80 10.69 6.71
C GLU A 350 12.73 11.22 5.75
N LYS A 351 12.91 11.02 4.44
CA LYS A 351 11.96 11.49 3.43
C LYS A 351 10.66 10.69 3.45
N ILE A 352 10.73 9.37 3.59
CA ILE A 352 9.53 8.52 3.69
C ILE A 352 8.76 8.84 4.96
N ASP A 353 9.45 8.95 6.11
CA ASP A 353 8.83 9.30 7.39
C ASP A 353 8.21 10.70 7.33
N ALA A 354 8.84 11.68 6.67
CA ALA A 354 8.25 13.01 6.48
C ALA A 354 7.00 13.00 5.59
N VAL A 355 6.92 12.11 4.60
CA VAL A 355 5.68 11.93 3.82
C VAL A 355 4.63 11.20 4.66
N LYS A 356 5.04 10.18 5.42
CA LYS A 356 4.17 9.45 6.33
C LYS A 356 3.56 10.38 7.38
N GLU A 357 4.36 11.21 8.05
CA GLU A 357 3.86 12.22 9.00
C GLU A 357 2.90 13.21 8.34
N LYS A 358 3.12 13.61 7.08
CA LYS A 358 2.15 14.45 6.36
C LYS A 358 0.87 13.71 6.01
N LEU A 359 0.94 12.42 5.73
CA LEU A 359 -0.24 11.58 5.48
C LEU A 359 -0.99 11.37 6.79
N ASP A 360 -0.30 11.00 7.86
CA ASP A 360 -0.86 10.83 9.21
C ASP A 360 -1.46 12.15 9.70
N ASN A 361 -0.81 13.30 9.49
CA ASN A 361 -1.37 14.61 9.83
C ASN A 361 -2.50 15.04 8.90
N LYS A 362 -2.50 14.64 7.62
CA LYS A 362 -3.64 14.87 6.72
C LYS A 362 -4.80 13.95 7.06
N VAL A 363 -4.52 12.74 7.50
CA VAL A 363 -5.50 11.81 8.05
C VAL A 363 -5.98 12.36 9.38
N GLU A 364 -5.15 12.93 10.26
CA GLU A 364 -5.56 13.61 11.48
C GLU A 364 -6.25 14.96 11.19
N GLU A 365 -5.94 15.69 10.12
CA GLU A 365 -6.67 16.87 9.67
C GLU A 365 -7.98 16.45 9.00
N GLN A 366 -7.98 15.32 8.28
CA GLN A 366 -9.16 14.64 7.74
C GLN A 366 -9.89 13.80 8.78
N GLU A 367 -9.38 13.56 9.98
CA GLU A 367 -9.98 12.86 11.13
C GLU A 367 -10.26 13.88 12.24
N THR A 368 -9.75 15.11 12.14
CA THR A 368 -10.27 16.27 12.88
C THR A 368 -11.30 17.02 12.05
N SER A 369 -11.34 16.80 10.73
CA SER A 369 -12.47 17.13 9.85
C SER A 369 -13.37 15.93 9.47
N ALA A 370 -12.94 14.68 9.75
CA ALA A 370 -13.74 13.44 9.66
C ALA A 370 -13.48 12.46 10.82
N VAL A 371 -13.29 12.98 12.03
CA VAL A 371 -14.31 12.71 13.04
C VAL A 371 -15.48 13.40 12.40
N GLU A 372 -16.31 12.63 11.70
CA GLU A 372 -17.70 12.99 11.64
C GLU A 372 -18.03 13.36 13.09
N LYS A 373 -18.25 14.65 13.37
CA LYS A 373 -19.27 14.94 14.35
C LYS A 373 -20.43 14.10 13.83
N GLU A 374 -20.73 12.98 14.52
CA GLU A 374 -21.86 12.13 14.17
C GLU A 374 -22.97 13.09 13.77
N PRO A 375 -23.54 12.97 12.55
CA PRO A 375 -24.41 14.01 12.01
C PRO A 375 -25.44 14.34 13.08
N VAL A 376 -25.42 15.60 13.52
CA VAL A 376 -26.18 16.03 14.69
C VAL A 376 -27.61 16.19 14.24
N PHE A 377 -28.51 15.44 14.86
CA PHE A 377 -29.94 15.59 14.65
C PHE A 377 -30.54 16.52 15.70
N TYR A 378 -31.55 17.26 15.30
CA TYR A 378 -32.31 18.17 16.14
C TYR A 378 -33.66 17.53 16.43
N ALA A 379 -33.82 17.01 17.65
CA ALA A 379 -35.07 16.45 18.14
C ALA A 379 -35.86 17.54 18.87
N SER A 380 -37.04 17.90 18.35
CA SER A 380 -37.96 18.84 19.00
C SER A 380 -38.39 18.28 20.35
N VAL A 381 -38.00 18.95 21.42
CA VAL A 381 -38.40 18.65 22.81
C VAL A 381 -39.73 19.34 23.10
N ASN A 382 -39.87 20.61 22.73
CA ASN A 382 -41.08 21.38 23.00
C ASN A 382 -41.28 22.51 21.99
N TYR A 383 -42.52 22.71 21.54
CA TYR A 383 -42.88 23.71 20.55
C TYR A 383 -43.87 24.73 21.14
N LEU A 384 -43.37 25.93 21.43
CA LEU A 384 -44.08 27.01 22.12
C LEU A 384 -44.79 27.92 21.13
N GLN A 385 -46.13 27.97 21.22
CA GLN A 385 -46.98 28.75 20.31
C GLN A 385 -47.85 29.80 21.03
N MET A 386 -48.02 29.68 22.35
CA MET A 386 -48.92 30.55 23.11
C MET A 386 -48.13 31.69 23.74
N ALA A 387 -48.70 32.90 23.75
CA ALA A 387 -48.04 34.09 24.31
C ALA A 387 -47.63 33.93 25.79
N ASP A 388 -48.38 33.13 26.56
CA ASP A 388 -48.05 32.83 27.95
C ASP A 388 -46.81 31.93 28.08
N ASP A 389 -46.45 31.18 27.05
CA ASP A 389 -45.28 30.29 27.03
C ASP A 389 -44.06 30.96 26.37
N THR A 390 -44.28 31.84 25.38
CA THR A 390 -43.18 32.54 24.68
C THR A 390 -42.62 33.72 25.45
N HIS A 391 -43.36 34.30 26.40
CA HIS A 391 -43.00 35.56 27.07
C HIS A 391 -41.61 35.56 27.74
N ILE A 392 -41.15 34.40 28.21
CA ILE A 392 -39.82 34.26 28.83
C ILE A 392 -38.74 34.41 27.77
N PHE A 393 -38.88 33.72 26.64
CA PHE A 393 -37.96 33.78 25.50
C PHE A 393 -38.04 35.13 24.76
N ASP A 394 -39.22 35.71 24.60
CA ASP A 394 -39.43 37.04 24.03
C ASP A 394 -38.63 38.10 24.83
N LYS A 395 -38.73 38.05 26.17
CA LYS A 395 -38.00 38.96 27.06
C LYS A 395 -36.48 38.77 26.97
N MET A 396 -36.02 37.51 26.91
CA MET A 396 -34.60 37.19 26.75
C MET A 396 -34.06 37.64 25.39
N GLN A 397 -34.89 37.59 24.35
CA GLN A 397 -34.54 38.04 23.00
C GLN A 397 -34.37 39.56 22.95
N ASP A 398 -35.29 40.30 23.57
CA ASP A 398 -35.21 41.76 23.69
C ASP A 398 -33.97 42.22 24.48
N SER A 399 -33.56 41.44 25.50
CA SER A 399 -32.35 41.71 26.29
C SER A 399 -31.06 41.14 25.69
N GLN A 400 -31.13 40.42 24.57
CA GLN A 400 -29.99 39.70 23.95
C GLN A 400 -29.29 38.71 24.89
N ASP A 401 -30.03 38.07 25.79
CA ASP A 401 -29.51 37.09 26.75
C ASP A 401 -29.57 35.66 26.20
N TYR A 402 -28.70 35.37 25.22
CA TYR A 402 -28.67 34.07 24.55
C TYR A 402 -28.20 32.93 25.46
N ASN A 403 -27.35 33.22 26.46
CA ASN A 403 -26.93 32.21 27.43
C ASN A 403 -28.07 31.84 28.39
N GLY A 404 -28.87 32.82 28.81
CA GLY A 404 -30.09 32.59 29.59
C GLY A 404 -31.11 31.74 28.85
N MET A 405 -31.28 31.96 27.53
CA MET A 405 -32.18 31.14 26.69
C MET A 405 -31.82 29.67 26.67
N ILE A 406 -30.53 29.33 26.57
CA ILE A 406 -30.06 27.94 26.57
C ILE A 406 -30.30 27.28 27.92
N MET A 407 -30.05 28.01 29.01
CA MET A 407 -30.29 27.50 30.36
C MET A 407 -31.78 27.24 30.61
N GLU A 408 -32.65 28.12 30.14
CA GLU A 408 -34.11 27.95 30.23
C GLU A 408 -34.58 26.79 29.31
N ALA A 409 -34.04 26.67 28.11
CA ALA A 409 -34.35 25.59 27.18
C ALA A 409 -34.06 24.20 27.78
N ALA A 410 -32.98 24.07 28.57
CA ALA A 410 -32.62 22.82 29.24
C ALA A 410 -33.65 22.39 30.31
N GLU A 411 -34.39 23.31 30.93
CA GLU A 411 -35.44 22.99 31.91
C GLU A 411 -36.70 22.38 31.25
N TYR A 412 -36.88 22.58 29.94
CA TYR A 412 -37.98 21.96 29.19
C TYR A 412 -37.71 20.51 28.78
N ASP A 413 -36.46 20.04 28.84
CA ASP A 413 -36.12 18.65 28.56
C ASP A 413 -36.15 17.80 29.83
N ASN A 414 -37.19 16.98 29.96
CA ASN A 414 -37.34 16.03 31.07
C ASN A 414 -36.50 14.75 30.89
N GLY A 415 -35.69 14.66 29.82
CA GLY A 415 -34.92 13.47 29.49
C GLY A 415 -35.77 12.36 28.85
N ASP A 416 -36.88 12.73 28.21
CA ASP A 416 -37.75 11.78 27.52
C ASP A 416 -37.08 11.18 26.27
N SER A 417 -37.57 10.02 25.84
CA SER A 417 -37.10 9.33 24.63
C SER A 417 -37.23 10.23 23.39
N ILE A 418 -36.27 10.10 22.47
CA ILE A 418 -36.22 10.90 21.23
C ILE A 418 -37.51 10.72 20.45
N ASN A 419 -38.15 11.84 20.10
CA ASN A 419 -39.34 11.83 19.26
C ASN A 419 -38.93 11.75 17.78
N LEU A 420 -38.94 10.54 17.23
CA LEU A 420 -38.59 10.25 15.84
C LEU A 420 -39.48 10.98 14.81
N SER A 421 -40.71 11.34 15.17
CA SER A 421 -41.63 12.11 14.31
C SER A 421 -41.28 13.60 14.23
N HIS A 422 -40.41 14.09 15.11
CA HIS A 422 -39.95 15.48 15.16
C HIS A 422 -38.42 15.58 15.32
N THR A 423 -37.68 14.73 14.63
CA THR A 423 -36.21 14.73 14.61
C THR A 423 -35.69 15.03 13.21
N TYR A 424 -34.79 16.01 13.05
CA TYR A 424 -34.38 16.55 11.75
C TYR A 424 -32.87 16.69 11.62
N THR A 425 -32.34 16.69 10.39
CA THR A 425 -30.92 16.98 10.13
C THR A 425 -30.59 18.47 10.20
N SER A 426 -31.59 19.35 10.12
CA SER A 426 -31.49 20.81 10.19
C SER A 426 -32.37 21.38 11.30
N SER A 427 -31.85 22.35 12.05
CA SER A 427 -32.59 23.09 13.09
C SER A 427 -33.64 24.04 12.49
N CYS A 428 -33.39 24.61 11.31
CA CYS A 428 -34.38 25.42 10.59
C CYS A 428 -35.23 24.52 9.68
N ARG A 429 -36.53 24.43 9.95
CA ARG A 429 -37.50 23.63 9.18
C ARG A 429 -38.17 24.44 8.08
N TYR A 430 -38.43 25.71 8.36
CA TYR A 430 -39.09 26.65 7.46
C TYR A 430 -38.14 27.77 7.04
N PRO A 431 -38.31 28.37 5.85
CA PRO A 431 -37.44 29.47 5.38
C PRO A 431 -37.43 30.71 6.28
N THR A 432 -38.43 30.86 7.15
CA THR A 432 -38.54 31.97 8.11
C THR A 432 -37.90 31.67 9.46
N ASP A 433 -37.46 30.44 9.71
CA ASP A 433 -36.87 30.04 10.98
C ASP A 433 -35.49 30.68 11.18
N VAL A 434 -35.26 31.20 12.38
CA VAL A 434 -34.01 31.82 12.81
C VAL A 434 -33.54 31.15 14.08
N VAL A 435 -32.33 30.58 14.07
CA VAL A 435 -31.68 30.08 15.28
C VAL A 435 -31.27 31.29 16.14
N LEU A 436 -31.85 31.41 17.33
CA LEU A 436 -31.56 32.52 18.24
C LEU A 436 -30.39 32.21 19.18
N ALA A 437 -30.33 30.98 19.69
CA ALA A 437 -29.29 30.52 20.59
C ALA A 437 -29.03 29.03 20.35
N GLU A 438 -27.76 28.63 20.40
CA GLU A 438 -27.33 27.25 20.15
C GLU A 438 -26.05 26.94 20.94
N ASP A 439 -26.02 25.79 21.64
CA ASP A 439 -24.85 25.31 22.39
C ASP A 439 -24.51 23.85 22.00
N GLU A 440 -23.75 23.13 22.83
CA GLU A 440 -23.38 21.73 22.56
C GLU A 440 -24.58 20.77 22.62
N ASN A 441 -25.66 21.09 23.33
CA ASN A 441 -26.76 20.17 23.64
C ASN A 441 -28.14 20.62 23.13
N TYR A 442 -28.38 21.92 22.94
CA TYR A 442 -29.68 22.48 22.61
C TYR A 442 -29.60 23.58 21.53
N ALA A 443 -30.70 23.75 20.82
CA ALA A 443 -30.94 24.85 19.89
C ALA A 443 -32.33 25.44 20.12
N VAL A 444 -32.41 26.77 20.19
CA VAL A 444 -33.67 27.52 20.28
C VAL A 444 -33.92 28.21 18.95
N VAL A 445 -34.96 27.76 18.25
CA VAL A 445 -35.32 28.23 16.92
C VAL A 445 -36.57 29.08 17.02
N TYR A 446 -36.52 30.28 16.45
CA TYR A 446 -37.65 31.20 16.43
C TYR A 446 -38.20 31.35 15.02
N ASN A 447 -39.52 31.21 14.90
CA ASN A 447 -40.23 31.51 13.67
C ASN A 447 -41.06 32.79 13.85
N PRO A 448 -40.78 33.88 13.12
CA PRO A 448 -41.50 35.14 13.22
C PRO A 448 -42.89 35.12 12.56
N SER A 449 -43.34 34.00 11.98
CA SER A 449 -44.61 33.90 11.27
C SER A 449 -45.80 33.86 12.25
N VAL A 450 -46.80 34.71 12.02
CA VAL A 450 -48.13 34.74 12.68
C VAL A 450 -48.07 34.59 14.22
N GLY A 451 -47.33 35.48 14.88
CA GLY A 451 -47.37 35.63 16.34
C GLY A 451 -46.07 35.29 17.06
N GLY A 452 -45.07 34.73 16.37
CA GLY A 452 -43.79 34.36 16.95
C GLY A 452 -43.90 33.04 17.70
N THR A 453 -43.21 32.00 17.23
CA THR A 453 -43.18 30.68 17.90
C THR A 453 -41.75 30.27 18.16
N TYR A 454 -41.53 29.53 19.24
CA TYR A 454 -40.21 28.99 19.60
C TYR A 454 -40.24 27.47 19.56
N ASP A 455 -39.23 26.88 18.94
CA ASP A 455 -39.00 25.44 18.91
C ASP A 455 -37.71 25.14 19.69
N ILE A 456 -37.85 24.36 20.76
CA ILE A 456 -36.75 23.95 21.62
C ILE A 456 -36.31 22.57 21.16
N MET A 457 -35.11 22.49 20.61
CA MET A 457 -34.57 21.27 20.04
C MET A 457 -33.36 20.77 20.83
N ARG A 458 -33.36 19.47 21.15
CA ARG A 458 -32.20 18.76 21.69
C ARG A 458 -31.34 18.27 20.53
N LYS A 459 -30.04 18.48 20.63
CA LYS A 459 -29.04 17.87 19.76
C LYS A 459 -28.81 16.44 20.19
N VAL A 460 -29.06 15.51 19.29
CA VAL A 460 -28.87 14.08 19.50
C VAL A 460 -27.94 13.54 18.42
N THR A 461 -27.21 12.48 18.72
CA THR A 461 -26.32 11.93 17.72
C THR A 461 -27.05 10.94 16.81
N GLN A 462 -26.47 10.65 15.65
CA GLN A 462 -27.01 9.62 14.77
C GLN A 462 -27.11 8.26 15.48
N GLN A 463 -26.19 7.94 16.38
CA GLN A 463 -26.23 6.69 17.15
C GLN A 463 -27.44 6.66 18.09
N ASP A 464 -27.79 7.77 18.74
CA ASP A 464 -29.00 7.84 19.58
C ASP A 464 -30.28 7.60 18.75
N VAL A 465 -30.32 8.12 17.51
CA VAL A 465 -31.42 7.89 16.56
C VAL A 465 -31.48 6.41 16.14
N ARG A 466 -30.33 5.79 15.84
CA ARG A 466 -30.23 4.36 15.52
C ARG A 466 -30.74 3.50 16.68
N ASP A 467 -30.32 3.80 17.90
CA ASP A 467 -30.73 3.09 19.11
C ASP A 467 -32.24 3.25 19.37
N ALA A 468 -32.81 4.44 19.10
CA ALA A 468 -34.24 4.68 19.20
C ALA A 468 -35.04 3.88 18.16
N ILE A 469 -34.60 3.82 16.91
CA ILE A 469 -35.22 2.99 15.86
C ILE A 469 -35.20 1.51 16.27
N GLN A 470 -34.07 0.99 16.75
CA GLN A 470 -33.96 -0.41 17.20
C GLN A 470 -34.85 -0.73 18.40
N ARG A 471 -35.01 0.23 19.32
CA ARG A 471 -35.73 0.01 20.58
C ARG A 471 -37.24 0.18 20.46
N TYR A 472 -37.69 1.09 19.59
CA TYR A 472 -39.10 1.49 19.49
C TYR A 472 -39.73 1.20 18.12
N GLY A 473 -38.95 0.83 17.12
CA GLY A 473 -39.39 0.67 15.73
C GLY A 473 -39.47 2.00 14.97
N LEU A 474 -39.77 1.92 13.68
CA LEU A 474 -39.96 3.08 12.81
C LEU A 474 -41.46 3.32 12.60
N PHE A 475 -41.99 4.36 13.23
CA PHE A 475 -43.38 4.78 13.06
C PHE A 475 -43.62 5.43 11.68
N GLU A 476 -44.84 5.32 11.14
CA GLU A 476 -45.17 5.86 9.79
C GLU A 476 -44.97 7.38 9.69
N ASP A 477 -45.20 8.10 10.80
CA ASP A 477 -45.08 9.55 10.95
C ASP A 477 -43.64 10.03 11.25
N ALA A 478 -42.66 9.12 11.28
CA ALA A 478 -41.25 9.49 11.36
C ALA A 478 -40.83 10.42 10.20
N THR A 479 -39.89 11.32 10.47
CA THR A 479 -39.38 12.27 9.47
C THR A 479 -38.60 11.57 8.36
N ASP A 480 -38.50 12.20 7.19
CA ASP A 480 -37.73 11.66 6.07
C ASP A 480 -36.24 11.48 6.43
N ASP A 481 -35.70 12.42 7.22
CA ASP A 481 -34.35 12.34 7.79
C ASP A 481 -34.13 11.06 8.62
N VAL A 482 -35.07 10.70 9.49
CA VAL A 482 -35.01 9.47 10.31
C VAL A 482 -35.22 8.22 9.44
N LYS A 483 -36.10 8.29 8.43
CA LYS A 483 -36.31 7.20 7.47
C LYS A 483 -35.04 6.94 6.65
N ASP A 484 -34.27 7.95 6.32
CA ASP A 484 -33.00 7.79 5.60
C ASP A 484 -31.92 7.12 6.48
N VAL A 485 -31.90 7.42 7.79
CA VAL A 485 -31.06 6.69 8.76
C VAL A 485 -31.47 5.21 8.81
N ALA A 486 -32.78 4.90 8.84
CA ALA A 486 -33.27 3.52 8.84
C ALA A 486 -32.88 2.76 7.57
N LYS A 487 -33.02 3.38 6.39
CA LYS A 487 -32.56 2.80 5.11
C LYS A 487 -31.04 2.54 5.10
N ALA A 488 -30.25 3.46 5.65
CA ALA A 488 -28.80 3.30 5.76
C ALA A 488 -28.42 2.12 6.67
N MET A 489 -29.11 1.95 7.80
CA MET A 489 -28.91 0.81 8.70
C MET A 489 -29.11 -0.54 7.98
N VAL A 490 -30.15 -0.65 7.15
CA VAL A 490 -30.43 -1.87 6.35
C VAL A 490 -29.35 -2.10 5.29
N SER A 491 -28.90 -1.04 4.60
CA SER A 491 -27.83 -1.14 3.60
C SER A 491 -26.50 -1.61 4.22
N GLU A 492 -26.18 -1.15 5.43
CA GLU A 492 -25.00 -1.60 6.19
C GLU A 492 -25.11 -3.10 6.58
N GLU A 493 -26.30 -3.55 7.01
CA GLU A 493 -26.54 -4.96 7.34
C GLU A 493 -26.40 -5.86 6.09
N PHE A 494 -26.96 -5.45 4.94
CA PHE A 494 -26.79 -6.17 3.67
C PHE A 494 -25.33 -6.22 3.21
N SER A 495 -24.58 -5.15 3.38
CA SER A 495 -23.15 -5.11 3.03
C SER A 495 -22.33 -6.05 3.90
N LYS A 496 -22.63 -6.13 5.21
CA LYS A 496 -22.01 -7.10 6.13
C LYS A 496 -22.36 -8.54 5.75
N MET A 497 -23.59 -8.78 5.30
CA MET A 497 -24.03 -10.08 4.81
C MET A 497 -23.26 -10.48 3.54
N MET A 498 -23.17 -9.61 2.52
CA MET A 498 -22.43 -9.91 1.27
C MET A 498 -20.97 -10.29 1.49
N ASN A 499 -20.31 -9.70 2.50
CA ASN A 499 -18.93 -10.04 2.85
C ASN A 499 -18.76 -11.44 3.47
N THR A 500 -19.82 -12.03 4.01
CA THR A 500 -19.80 -13.35 4.66
C THR A 500 -20.44 -14.44 3.80
N HIS A 501 -21.53 -14.15 3.10
CA HIS A 501 -22.19 -15.03 2.14
C HIS A 501 -23.07 -14.22 1.17
N ILE A 502 -23.12 -14.61 -0.10
CA ILE A 502 -23.97 -13.93 -1.10
C ILE A 502 -25.42 -14.35 -0.85
N PRO A 503 -26.34 -13.43 -0.48
CA PRO A 503 -27.72 -13.78 -0.21
C PRO A 503 -28.43 -14.19 -1.51
N ALA A 504 -28.84 -15.45 -1.58
CA ALA A 504 -29.59 -16.00 -2.69
C ALA A 504 -30.67 -16.97 -2.19
N PHE A 505 -31.80 -17.00 -2.90
CA PHE A 505 -32.85 -17.98 -2.69
C PHE A 505 -32.76 -19.11 -3.71
N GLU A 506 -32.85 -20.35 -3.23
CA GLU A 506 -33.02 -21.54 -4.05
C GLU A 506 -34.52 -21.84 -4.14
N MET A 507 -35.09 -21.68 -5.33
CA MET A 507 -36.50 -21.92 -5.57
C MET A 507 -36.79 -23.42 -5.74
N PRO A 508 -38.02 -23.90 -5.46
CA PRO A 508 -38.42 -25.28 -5.71
C PRO A 508 -38.25 -25.75 -7.18
N SER A 509 -38.23 -24.82 -8.14
CA SER A 509 -37.91 -25.05 -9.56
C SER A 509 -36.42 -25.37 -9.82
N GLY A 510 -35.53 -25.10 -8.85
CA GLY A 510 -34.08 -25.19 -9.00
C GLY A 510 -33.41 -23.88 -9.43
N ASP A 511 -34.17 -22.79 -9.61
CA ASP A 511 -33.63 -21.48 -9.93
C ASP A 511 -32.97 -20.82 -8.72
N ILE A 512 -31.82 -20.17 -8.94
CA ILE A 512 -31.11 -19.38 -7.92
C ILE A 512 -31.36 -17.88 -8.18
N LEU A 513 -31.99 -17.22 -7.22
CA LEU A 513 -32.30 -15.79 -7.28
C LEU A 513 -31.46 -15.01 -6.27
N TYR A 514 -30.71 -14.03 -6.75
CA TYR A 514 -29.89 -13.13 -5.92
C TYR A 514 -30.71 -11.97 -5.38
N ILE A 515 -30.30 -11.44 -4.23
CA ILE A 515 -31.04 -10.42 -3.48
C ILE A 515 -30.16 -9.21 -3.24
N GLN A 516 -30.71 -8.03 -3.46
CA GLN A 516 -30.08 -6.75 -3.13
C GLN A 516 -31.10 -5.80 -2.50
N TYR A 517 -30.66 -4.98 -1.55
CA TYR A 517 -31.48 -3.89 -1.02
C TYR A 517 -31.30 -2.62 -1.86
N ASN A 518 -32.43 -2.05 -2.28
CA ASN A 518 -32.49 -0.79 -3.01
C ASN A 518 -32.85 0.34 -2.04
N GLN A 519 -31.84 1.12 -1.64
CA GLN A 519 -31.99 2.20 -0.66
C GLN A 519 -32.96 3.30 -1.14
N ASP A 520 -32.93 3.66 -2.42
CA ASP A 520 -33.75 4.75 -2.97
C ASP A 520 -35.24 4.39 -2.96
N LYS A 521 -35.57 3.13 -3.27
CA LYS A 521 -36.95 2.64 -3.34
C LYS A 521 -37.45 2.04 -2.03
N ASN A 522 -36.55 1.79 -1.07
CA ASN A 522 -36.81 1.02 0.14
C ASN A 522 -37.40 -0.38 -0.17
N THR A 523 -36.80 -1.08 -1.13
CA THR A 523 -37.27 -2.40 -1.61
C THR A 523 -36.15 -3.44 -1.59
N LEU A 524 -36.54 -4.70 -1.42
CA LEU A 524 -35.72 -5.87 -1.72
C LEU A 524 -35.89 -6.23 -3.19
N ASP A 525 -34.86 -5.97 -3.98
CA ASP A 525 -34.80 -6.29 -5.39
C ASP A 525 -34.20 -7.70 -5.54
N ILE A 526 -34.88 -8.56 -6.30
CA ILE A 526 -34.55 -9.99 -6.44
C ILE A 526 -34.46 -10.33 -7.92
N GLY A 527 -33.38 -11.00 -8.33
CA GLY A 527 -33.10 -11.21 -9.74
C GLY A 527 -31.99 -12.20 -10.05
N SER A 528 -31.70 -12.40 -11.33
CA SER A 528 -30.59 -13.23 -11.79
C SER A 528 -29.29 -12.42 -11.92
N ALA A 529 -28.15 -13.06 -11.66
CA ALA A 529 -26.83 -12.44 -11.79
C ALA A 529 -26.38 -12.40 -13.26
N THR A 530 -25.87 -11.26 -13.71
CA THR A 530 -25.27 -11.06 -15.04
C THR A 530 -23.92 -10.36 -14.92
N ASN A 531 -23.11 -10.36 -16.00
CA ASN A 531 -21.77 -9.75 -16.01
C ASN A 531 -21.76 -8.20 -15.87
N ILE A 532 -22.94 -7.56 -15.92
CA ILE A 532 -23.11 -6.09 -15.80
C ILE A 532 -23.82 -5.73 -14.47
N GLY A 533 -24.23 -6.73 -13.67
CA GLY A 533 -24.97 -6.55 -12.42
C GLY A 533 -26.17 -7.50 -12.31
N MET A 534 -27.09 -7.20 -11.40
CA MET A 534 -28.31 -8.00 -11.20
C MET A 534 -29.44 -7.54 -12.11
N THR A 535 -30.09 -8.47 -12.82
CA THR A 535 -31.34 -8.17 -13.54
C THR A 535 -32.52 -8.37 -12.60
N VAL A 536 -33.09 -7.27 -12.10
CA VAL A 536 -34.21 -7.29 -11.15
C VAL A 536 -35.46 -7.90 -11.80
N MET A 537 -35.95 -9.00 -11.23
CA MET A 537 -37.17 -9.69 -11.66
C MET A 537 -38.36 -9.36 -10.75
N HIS A 538 -38.11 -9.29 -9.44
CA HIS A 538 -39.11 -8.99 -8.42
C HIS A 538 -38.60 -7.92 -7.47
N SER A 539 -39.52 -7.15 -6.89
CA SER A 539 -39.19 -6.09 -5.94
C SER A 539 -40.26 -6.05 -4.85
N PHE A 540 -39.85 -6.21 -3.60
CA PHE A 540 -40.74 -6.24 -2.43
C PHE A 540 -40.44 -5.07 -1.48
N PRO A 541 -41.45 -4.40 -0.91
CA PRO A 541 -41.22 -3.32 0.06
C PRO A 541 -40.54 -3.87 1.33
N TYR A 542 -39.58 -3.12 1.86
CA TYR A 542 -38.89 -3.47 3.12
C TYR A 542 -39.60 -2.81 4.32
N ASP A 543 -39.96 -3.62 5.32
CA ASP A 543 -40.56 -3.16 6.56
C ASP A 543 -39.51 -3.08 7.67
N HIS A 544 -39.22 -1.85 8.10
CA HIS A 544 -38.23 -1.52 9.13
C HIS A 544 -38.64 -1.94 10.55
N ASN A 545 -39.89 -2.36 10.75
CA ASN A 545 -40.35 -2.90 12.03
C ASN A 545 -40.08 -4.41 12.19
N PHE A 546 -39.64 -5.07 11.11
CA PHE A 546 -39.23 -6.48 11.13
C PHE A 546 -37.72 -6.60 10.90
N SER A 547 -37.13 -7.68 11.40
CA SER A 547 -35.72 -7.97 11.15
C SER A 547 -35.47 -8.24 9.67
N LEU A 548 -34.20 -8.11 9.25
CA LEU A 548 -33.75 -8.47 7.91
C LEU A 548 -34.20 -9.89 7.53
N ASP A 549 -33.98 -10.86 8.42
CA ASP A 549 -34.36 -12.25 8.19
C ASP A 549 -35.87 -12.44 7.99
N ALA A 550 -36.71 -11.73 8.75
CA ALA A 550 -38.16 -11.81 8.62
C ALA A 550 -38.65 -11.19 7.30
N ASN A 551 -38.02 -10.10 6.84
CA ASN A 551 -38.29 -9.51 5.52
C ASN A 551 -37.89 -10.47 4.39
N LEU A 552 -36.73 -11.14 4.52
CA LEU A 552 -36.26 -12.13 3.55
C LEU A 552 -37.16 -13.38 3.51
N GLU A 553 -37.58 -13.88 4.66
CA GLU A 553 -38.50 -15.02 4.76
C GLU A 553 -39.85 -14.71 4.09
N GLY A 554 -40.42 -13.53 4.36
CA GLY A 554 -41.67 -13.10 3.72
C GLY A 554 -41.56 -12.87 2.21
N ALA A 555 -40.39 -12.46 1.71
CA ALA A 555 -40.13 -12.36 0.27
C ALA A 555 -40.00 -13.75 -0.37
N SER A 556 -39.31 -14.68 0.30
CA SER A 556 -39.14 -16.07 -0.15
C SER A 556 -40.47 -16.84 -0.21
N GLU A 557 -41.34 -16.66 0.78
CA GLU A 557 -42.68 -17.27 0.81
C GLU A 557 -43.51 -16.82 -0.39
N LYS A 558 -43.55 -15.51 -0.66
CA LYS A 558 -44.27 -14.93 -1.82
C LYS A 558 -43.73 -15.41 -3.16
N LEU A 559 -42.41 -15.60 -3.28
CA LEU A 559 -41.78 -16.12 -4.50
C LEU A 559 -42.10 -17.60 -4.70
N SER A 560 -42.12 -18.39 -3.62
CA SER A 560 -42.45 -19.82 -3.66
C SER A 560 -43.91 -20.08 -4.07
N GLU A 561 -44.80 -19.12 -3.82
CA GLU A 561 -46.20 -19.16 -4.28
C GLU A 561 -46.36 -18.82 -5.77
N MET A 562 -45.33 -18.30 -6.46
CA MET A 562 -45.44 -17.92 -7.86
C MET A 562 -45.31 -19.13 -8.80
N PRO A 563 -46.19 -19.27 -9.81
CA PRO A 563 -46.19 -20.43 -10.72
C PRO A 563 -44.87 -20.67 -11.45
N VAL A 564 -44.10 -19.61 -11.71
CA VAL A 564 -42.82 -19.65 -12.45
C VAL A 564 -41.72 -20.38 -11.66
N TYR A 565 -41.83 -20.42 -10.32
CA TYR A 565 -40.83 -21.01 -9.42
C TYR A 565 -41.32 -22.28 -8.71
N GLN A 566 -42.50 -22.77 -9.09
CA GLN A 566 -43.01 -24.07 -8.67
C GLN A 566 -42.40 -25.17 -9.54
N ALA A 567 -42.15 -26.35 -8.97
CA ALA A 567 -41.63 -27.48 -9.73
C ALA A 567 -42.61 -27.88 -10.85
N GLU A 568 -42.15 -27.92 -12.11
CA GLU A 568 -42.99 -28.26 -13.26
C GLU A 568 -43.58 -29.67 -13.12
N SER A 569 -44.91 -29.75 -13.05
CA SER A 569 -45.64 -30.93 -13.51
C SER A 569 -45.89 -30.80 -15.01
N GLU A 570 -45.36 -31.76 -15.79
CA GLU A 570 -45.50 -31.90 -17.25
C GLU A 570 -46.84 -31.39 -17.84
N GLN A 571 -46.79 -30.43 -18.77
CA GLN A 571 -47.56 -30.42 -20.04
C GLN A 571 -47.29 -29.16 -20.90
N GLU A 572 -47.01 -29.41 -22.19
CA GLU A 572 -46.72 -28.48 -23.31
C GLU A 572 -47.91 -27.53 -23.73
N PRO A 573 -47.86 -26.79 -24.87
CA PRO A 573 -47.06 -25.59 -25.20
C PRO A 573 -47.95 -24.44 -25.76
N CYS A 574 -47.44 -23.20 -25.90
CA CYS A 574 -48.01 -22.24 -26.87
C CYS A 574 -47.01 -21.18 -27.35
N VAL A 575 -47.18 -20.81 -28.61
CA VAL A 575 -46.37 -20.01 -29.52
C VAL A 575 -46.57 -18.50 -29.30
N ALA A 576 -45.50 -17.69 -29.39
CA ALA A 576 -45.59 -16.34 -29.98
C ALA A 576 -44.20 -15.80 -30.38
N GLU A 577 -44.16 -15.26 -31.59
CA GLU A 577 -43.04 -14.66 -32.33
C GLU A 577 -42.45 -13.42 -31.64
N GLN A 578 -41.12 -13.26 -31.62
CA GLN A 578 -40.43 -11.97 -31.76
C GLN A 578 -39.07 -12.12 -32.47
N SER A 579 -38.79 -11.21 -33.39
CA SER A 579 -37.60 -11.15 -34.26
C SER A 579 -36.30 -10.86 -33.46
N PRO A 580 -35.11 -11.38 -33.85
CA PRO A 580 -33.90 -11.13 -33.09
C PRO A 580 -33.34 -9.73 -33.41
N SER A 581 -33.12 -8.94 -32.36
CA SER A 581 -32.39 -7.68 -32.41
C SER A 581 -30.90 -7.93 -32.72
N LEU A 582 -30.34 -7.14 -33.64
CA LEU A 582 -28.93 -7.14 -34.08
C LEU A 582 -27.87 -7.13 -32.96
N SER A 583 -28.25 -6.77 -31.72
CA SER A 583 -27.32 -6.65 -30.58
C SER A 583 -26.87 -8.00 -30.01
N ASN A 584 -27.71 -9.03 -30.02
CA ASN A 584 -27.35 -10.34 -29.44
C ASN A 584 -26.30 -11.06 -30.30
N SER A 585 -26.40 -10.93 -31.63
CA SER A 585 -25.47 -11.55 -32.59
C SER A 585 -24.04 -11.00 -32.50
N ILE A 586 -23.86 -9.73 -32.11
CA ILE A 586 -22.52 -9.11 -31.99
C ILE A 586 -21.83 -9.61 -30.71
N PHE A 587 -22.56 -9.70 -29.59
CA PHE A 587 -22.02 -10.21 -28.34
C PHE A 587 -21.66 -11.71 -28.42
N GLU A 588 -22.52 -12.52 -29.03
CA GLU A 588 -22.24 -13.95 -29.29
C GLU A 588 -21.02 -14.16 -30.19
N ASN A 589 -20.76 -13.25 -31.14
CA ASN A 589 -19.60 -13.34 -32.03
C ASN A 589 -18.28 -13.04 -31.30
N ARG A 590 -18.24 -12.02 -30.44
CA ARG A 590 -17.03 -11.68 -29.65
C ARG A 590 -16.64 -12.78 -28.68
N GLU A 591 -17.61 -13.34 -27.97
CA GLU A 591 -17.36 -14.37 -26.97
C GLU A 591 -16.81 -15.65 -27.59
N ALA A 592 -17.32 -16.03 -28.77
CA ALA A 592 -16.82 -17.20 -29.50
C ALA A 592 -15.38 -16.99 -30.02
N LEU A 593 -15.07 -15.81 -30.56
CA LEU A 593 -13.73 -15.45 -31.03
C LEU A 593 -12.69 -15.47 -29.88
N ASP A 594 -13.04 -14.91 -28.72
CA ASP A 594 -12.16 -14.92 -27.53
C ASP A 594 -11.97 -16.34 -26.98
N THR A 595 -13.05 -17.12 -26.93
CA THR A 595 -13.02 -18.52 -26.47
C THR A 595 -12.16 -19.39 -27.38
N PHE A 596 -12.30 -19.25 -28.70
CA PHE A 596 -11.46 -19.96 -29.67
C PHE A 596 -9.98 -19.60 -29.52
N MET A 597 -9.66 -18.31 -29.36
CA MET A 597 -8.27 -17.86 -29.25
C MET A 597 -7.59 -18.29 -27.96
N LYS A 598 -8.32 -18.52 -26.86
CA LYS A 598 -7.76 -19.08 -25.62
C LYS A 598 -7.09 -20.44 -25.82
N GLU A 599 -7.62 -21.29 -26.69
CA GLU A 599 -7.02 -22.59 -27.02
C GLU A 599 -5.66 -22.45 -27.74
N TYR A 600 -5.47 -21.34 -28.44
CA TYR A 600 -4.27 -21.01 -29.21
C TYR A 600 -3.19 -20.27 -28.41
N TRP A 601 -3.45 -19.91 -27.14
CA TRP A 601 -2.57 -19.06 -26.32
C TRP A 601 -1.11 -19.52 -26.30
N GLY A 602 -0.86 -20.82 -26.07
CA GLY A 602 0.49 -21.37 -26.02
C GLY A 602 1.24 -21.29 -27.35
N ALA A 603 0.56 -21.55 -28.47
CA ALA A 603 1.16 -21.49 -29.80
C ALA A 603 1.49 -20.06 -30.24
N ARG A 604 0.68 -19.08 -29.83
CA ARG A 604 0.88 -17.67 -30.17
C ARG A 604 2.03 -17.05 -29.38
N ARG A 605 2.12 -17.34 -28.09
CA ARG A 605 3.19 -16.87 -27.21
C ARG A 605 4.57 -17.32 -27.69
N ASP A 606 4.71 -18.58 -28.11
CA ASP A 606 6.00 -19.13 -28.55
C ASP A 606 6.52 -18.50 -29.86
N ASN A 607 5.64 -17.87 -30.65
CA ASN A 607 5.97 -17.24 -31.92
C ASN A 607 5.84 -15.70 -31.87
N GLY A 608 5.71 -15.10 -30.67
CA GLY A 608 5.67 -13.64 -30.50
C GLY A 608 4.37 -12.95 -30.93
N PHE A 609 3.28 -13.70 -31.14
CA PHE A 609 1.98 -13.14 -31.50
C PHE A 609 1.16 -12.72 -30.28
N MET A 610 0.64 -11.49 -30.29
CA MET A 610 -0.18 -10.89 -29.25
C MET A 610 -1.55 -10.46 -29.78
N MET A 611 -2.58 -10.57 -28.93
CA MET A 611 -3.91 -10.04 -29.23
C MET A 611 -3.97 -8.57 -28.81
N CYS A 612 -4.26 -7.67 -29.76
CA CYS A 612 -4.20 -6.23 -29.54
C CYS A 612 -5.57 -5.54 -29.52
N GLY A 613 -6.65 -6.25 -29.90
CA GLY A 613 -8.01 -5.71 -29.84
C GLY A 613 -8.96 -6.35 -30.85
N PHE A 614 -10.07 -5.65 -31.12
CA PHE A 614 -11.06 -6.02 -32.12
C PHE A 614 -11.18 -4.93 -33.19
N GLU A 615 -11.37 -5.35 -34.43
CA GLU A 615 -11.63 -4.49 -35.58
C GLU A 615 -12.83 -5.00 -36.39
N THR A 616 -13.49 -4.12 -37.14
CA THR A 616 -14.59 -4.52 -38.02
C THR A 616 -14.03 -4.96 -39.37
N TYR A 617 -14.17 -6.23 -39.70
CA TYR A 617 -13.74 -6.83 -40.96
C TYR A 617 -14.94 -7.44 -41.71
N ASN A 618 -15.19 -7.00 -42.95
CA ASN A 618 -16.35 -7.43 -43.77
C ASN A 618 -17.71 -7.33 -43.06
N GLY A 619 -17.90 -6.30 -42.23
CA GLY A 619 -19.16 -6.05 -41.51
C GLY A 619 -19.39 -6.94 -40.28
N LYS A 620 -18.41 -7.77 -39.91
CA LYS A 620 -18.38 -8.56 -38.67
C LYS A 620 -17.16 -8.16 -37.84
N GLU A 621 -17.17 -8.48 -36.56
CA GLU A 621 -16.01 -8.23 -35.69
C GLU A 621 -14.96 -9.33 -35.85
N ALA A 622 -13.70 -8.91 -35.86
CA ALA A 622 -12.52 -9.75 -35.99
C ALA A 622 -11.47 -9.36 -34.93
N ILE A 623 -10.64 -10.32 -34.51
CA ILE A 623 -9.54 -10.09 -33.56
C ILE A 623 -8.30 -9.62 -34.31
N ILE A 624 -7.61 -8.60 -33.79
CA ILE A 624 -6.28 -8.17 -34.24
C ILE A 624 -5.21 -9.00 -33.53
N LEU A 625 -4.32 -9.59 -34.31
CA LEU A 625 -3.15 -10.32 -33.84
C LEU A 625 -1.87 -9.70 -34.43
N GLU A 626 -1.09 -9.03 -33.58
CA GLU A 626 0.20 -8.41 -33.94
C GLU A 626 1.37 -9.29 -33.51
N ASN A 627 2.55 -9.03 -34.06
CA ASN A 627 3.77 -9.74 -33.69
C ASN A 627 4.85 -8.76 -33.24
N GLU A 628 5.43 -9.01 -32.07
CA GLU A 628 6.42 -8.12 -31.42
C GLU A 628 7.69 -7.89 -32.26
N ASN A 629 8.03 -8.80 -33.17
CA ASN A 629 9.25 -8.73 -33.96
C ASN A 629 9.12 -7.89 -35.24
N PHE A 630 7.90 -7.48 -35.62
CA PHE A 630 7.63 -6.79 -36.88
C PHE A 630 6.94 -5.43 -36.64
N THR A 631 6.93 -4.58 -37.67
CA THR A 631 6.32 -3.25 -37.58
C THR A 631 4.80 -3.32 -37.45
N ASN A 632 4.19 -2.45 -36.64
CA ASN A 632 2.73 -2.37 -36.45
C ASN A 632 1.92 -2.05 -37.73
N SER A 633 2.56 -1.90 -38.89
CA SER A 633 1.87 -1.74 -40.17
C SER A 633 1.20 -3.02 -40.65
N THR A 634 1.71 -4.20 -40.27
CA THR A 634 1.24 -5.49 -40.80
C THR A 634 0.83 -6.43 -39.67
N TYR A 635 -0.42 -6.89 -39.71
CA TYR A 635 -1.03 -7.70 -38.66
C TYR A 635 -2.00 -8.74 -39.22
N TYR A 636 -2.40 -9.70 -38.38
CA TYR A 636 -3.42 -10.68 -38.75
C TYR A 636 -4.79 -10.29 -38.18
N LEU A 637 -5.83 -10.46 -38.99
CA LEU A 637 -7.23 -10.37 -38.59
C LEU A 637 -7.83 -11.78 -38.51
N ILE A 638 -8.57 -12.07 -37.45
CA ILE A 638 -9.21 -13.37 -37.24
C ILE A 638 -10.72 -13.20 -37.25
N SER A 639 -11.38 -13.78 -38.26
CA SER A 639 -12.83 -13.70 -38.45
C SER A 639 -13.52 -15.03 -38.15
N ARG A 640 -14.79 -14.97 -37.74
CA ARG A 640 -15.66 -16.13 -37.52
C ARG A 640 -16.71 -16.22 -38.63
N ASP A 641 -16.87 -17.41 -39.19
CA ASP A 641 -17.96 -17.73 -40.11
C ASP A 641 -18.78 -18.91 -39.58
N GLU A 642 -20.10 -18.74 -39.61
CA GLU A 642 -21.08 -19.69 -39.09
C GLU A 642 -21.82 -20.32 -40.27
N SER A 643 -21.11 -21.16 -41.01
CA SER A 643 -21.65 -21.89 -42.17
C SER A 643 -21.96 -23.33 -41.78
N GLU A 644 -23.18 -23.81 -42.05
CA GLU A 644 -23.61 -25.21 -41.84
C GLU A 644 -23.64 -25.71 -40.38
N GLY A 645 -23.85 -24.83 -39.40
CA GLY A 645 -24.02 -25.21 -37.98
C GLY A 645 -22.71 -25.62 -37.28
N LYS A 646 -21.56 -25.19 -37.82
CA LYS A 646 -20.24 -25.30 -37.18
C LYS A 646 -19.50 -23.98 -37.32
N ASP A 647 -18.89 -23.53 -36.23
CA ASP A 647 -18.03 -22.35 -36.23
C ASP A 647 -16.73 -22.65 -36.96
N LYS A 648 -16.40 -21.82 -37.95
CA LYS A 648 -15.11 -21.83 -38.64
C LYS A 648 -14.42 -20.49 -38.42
N TYR A 649 -13.11 -20.53 -38.22
CA TYR A 649 -12.30 -19.35 -37.96
C TYR A 649 -11.28 -19.18 -39.06
N PHE A 650 -11.13 -17.96 -39.57
CA PHE A 650 -10.24 -17.64 -40.67
C PHE A 650 -9.23 -16.57 -40.25
N MET A 651 -7.99 -16.74 -40.68
CA MET A 651 -6.90 -15.80 -40.44
C MET A 651 -6.52 -15.10 -41.75
N HIS A 652 -6.44 -13.77 -41.69
CA HIS A 652 -6.25 -12.86 -42.83
C HIS A 652 -5.03 -11.98 -42.56
N LEU A 653 -4.06 -11.92 -43.48
CA LEU A 653 -2.92 -11.01 -43.33
C LEU A 653 -3.27 -9.65 -43.92
N TYR A 654 -3.19 -8.62 -43.10
CA TYR A 654 -3.59 -7.26 -43.44
C TYR A 654 -2.40 -6.30 -43.32
N ASP A 655 -2.23 -5.42 -44.30
CA ASP A 655 -1.24 -4.35 -44.26
C ASP A 655 -1.94 -3.00 -44.29
N SER A 656 -1.85 -2.29 -43.17
CA SER A 656 -2.44 -0.97 -42.97
C SER A 656 -1.77 0.13 -43.79
N ASP A 657 -0.52 -0.02 -44.20
CA ASP A 657 0.14 0.96 -45.07
C ASP A 657 -0.49 0.97 -46.48
N LEU A 658 -1.04 -0.17 -46.90
CA LEU A 658 -1.62 -0.39 -48.22
C LEU A 658 -3.15 -0.50 -48.20
N ASP A 659 -3.75 -0.44 -47.01
CA ASP A 659 -5.20 -0.58 -46.74
C ASP A 659 -5.81 -1.81 -47.46
N LYS A 660 -5.08 -2.93 -47.50
CA LYS A 660 -5.47 -4.13 -48.25
C LYS A 660 -5.09 -5.44 -47.57
N GLU A 661 -5.92 -6.45 -47.78
CA GLU A 661 -5.57 -7.84 -47.48
C GLU A 661 -4.48 -8.30 -48.46
N VAL A 662 -3.36 -8.75 -47.89
CA VAL A 662 -2.15 -9.08 -48.65
C VAL A 662 -2.15 -10.55 -49.09
N PHE A 663 -2.78 -11.43 -48.31
CA PHE A 663 -2.75 -12.87 -48.54
C PHE A 663 -4.13 -13.52 -48.40
N THR A 664 -4.36 -14.60 -49.14
CA THR A 664 -5.63 -15.35 -49.14
C THR A 664 -5.93 -15.96 -47.77
N SER A 665 -7.12 -15.66 -47.23
CA SER A 665 -7.69 -16.21 -46.00
C SER A 665 -7.51 -17.72 -45.84
N ARG A 666 -7.12 -18.18 -44.65
CA ARG A 666 -6.99 -19.62 -44.34
C ARG A 666 -7.80 -20.01 -43.13
N GLU A 667 -8.46 -21.17 -43.22
CA GLU A 667 -9.18 -21.76 -42.09
C GLU A 667 -8.17 -22.22 -41.02
N MET A 668 -8.40 -21.77 -39.79
CA MET A 668 -7.59 -22.15 -38.64
C MET A 668 -8.05 -23.53 -38.15
N PRO A 669 -7.13 -24.46 -37.83
CA PRO A 669 -7.51 -25.75 -37.29
C PRO A 669 -8.22 -25.60 -35.93
N GLN A 670 -8.86 -26.65 -35.43
CA GLN A 670 -9.44 -26.65 -34.07
C GLN A 670 -8.72 -27.62 -33.14
N ASP A 671 -7.79 -28.41 -33.67
CA ASP A 671 -6.97 -29.32 -32.87
C ASP A 671 -5.66 -28.67 -32.43
N LYS A 672 -5.28 -28.96 -31.18
CA LYS A 672 -4.12 -28.34 -30.51
C LYS A 672 -2.76 -28.70 -31.15
N GLU A 673 -2.64 -29.87 -31.78
CA GLU A 673 -1.39 -30.29 -32.43
C GLU A 673 -1.17 -29.55 -33.76
N SER A 674 -2.22 -29.37 -34.57
CA SER A 674 -2.16 -28.62 -35.82
C SER A 674 -2.07 -27.11 -35.60
N ALA A 675 -2.67 -26.59 -34.51
CA ALA A 675 -2.61 -25.19 -34.10
C ALA A 675 -1.17 -24.65 -34.00
N TYR A 676 -0.25 -25.43 -33.41
CA TYR A 676 1.14 -25.03 -33.25
C TYR A 676 1.89 -24.92 -34.58
N SER A 677 1.70 -25.92 -35.45
CA SER A 677 2.31 -25.94 -36.80
C SER A 677 1.75 -24.81 -37.67
N PHE A 678 0.45 -24.54 -37.56
CA PHE A 678 -0.24 -23.46 -38.27
C PHE A 678 0.30 -22.08 -37.89
N MET A 679 0.38 -21.76 -36.59
CA MET A 679 0.89 -20.46 -36.12
C MET A 679 2.37 -20.25 -36.45
N ARG A 680 3.18 -21.32 -36.45
CA ARG A 680 4.58 -21.25 -36.86
C ARG A 680 4.74 -21.01 -38.36
N GLY A 681 3.84 -21.56 -39.18
CA GLY A 681 3.75 -21.25 -40.61
C GLY A 681 3.39 -19.78 -40.84
N ALA A 682 2.41 -19.27 -40.10
CA ALA A 682 2.00 -17.87 -40.16
C ALA A 682 3.13 -16.90 -39.79
N TYR A 683 3.93 -17.22 -38.76
CA TYR A 683 5.12 -16.43 -38.42
C TYR A 683 6.09 -16.31 -39.60
N ARG A 684 6.42 -17.43 -40.26
CA ARG A 684 7.35 -17.42 -41.40
C ARG A 684 6.81 -16.62 -42.58
N GLU A 685 5.51 -16.67 -42.81
CA GLU A 685 4.89 -15.92 -43.90
C GLU A 685 4.88 -14.42 -43.64
N LEU A 686 4.64 -14.02 -42.39
CA LEU A 686 4.79 -12.63 -41.97
C LEU A 686 6.25 -12.17 -42.11
N GLU A 687 7.20 -13.03 -41.72
CA GLU A 687 8.64 -12.77 -41.85
C GLU A 687 9.06 -12.59 -43.32
N ASP A 688 8.63 -13.50 -44.20
CA ASP A 688 8.92 -13.43 -45.64
C ASP A 688 8.31 -12.15 -46.25
N TYR A 689 7.07 -11.79 -45.89
CA TYR A 689 6.40 -10.60 -46.42
C TYR A 689 7.07 -9.29 -45.98
N GLU A 690 7.39 -9.15 -44.69
CA GLU A 690 8.06 -7.95 -44.17
C GLU A 690 9.50 -7.84 -44.71
N HIS A 691 10.16 -8.96 -44.98
CA HIS A 691 11.47 -8.96 -45.63
C HIS A 691 11.39 -8.45 -47.07
N ASP A 692 10.42 -8.90 -47.86
CA ASP A 692 10.19 -8.45 -49.23
C ASP A 692 9.81 -6.95 -49.25
N LYS A 693 8.95 -6.50 -48.32
CA LYS A 693 8.55 -5.08 -48.16
C LYS A 693 9.75 -4.17 -47.86
N GLN A 694 10.75 -4.66 -47.12
CA GLN A 694 11.99 -3.92 -46.87
C GLN A 694 12.92 -3.87 -48.10
N GLN A 695 12.97 -4.93 -48.91
CA GLN A 695 13.77 -4.93 -50.14
C GLN A 695 13.22 -3.94 -51.19
N ASP A 696 11.89 -3.91 -51.38
CA ASP A 696 11.25 -2.98 -52.31
C ASP A 696 11.48 -1.52 -51.90
N LYS A 697 11.41 -1.20 -50.59
CA LYS A 697 11.73 0.15 -50.07
C LYS A 697 13.18 0.57 -50.31
N VAL A 698 14.13 -0.38 -50.28
CA VAL A 698 15.54 -0.11 -50.57
C VAL A 698 15.75 0.12 -52.07
N GLN A 699 15.03 -0.60 -52.92
CA GLN A 699 15.11 -0.48 -54.37
C GLN A 699 14.53 0.86 -54.87
N ASP A 700 13.38 1.29 -54.34
CA ASP A 700 12.78 2.60 -54.63
C ASP A 700 13.69 3.77 -54.21
N GLN A 701 14.33 3.68 -53.03
CA GLN A 701 15.29 4.69 -52.57
C GLN A 701 16.55 4.75 -53.44
N GLN A 702 16.91 3.64 -54.08
CA GLN A 702 18.07 3.54 -54.95
C GLN A 702 17.76 4.09 -56.35
N GLU A 703 16.53 3.90 -56.86
CA GLU A 703 16.04 4.55 -58.09
C GLU A 703 15.87 6.07 -57.91
N GLU A 704 15.31 6.54 -56.79
CA GLU A 704 15.23 7.99 -56.49
C GLU A 704 16.63 8.62 -56.37
N ALA A 705 17.60 7.92 -55.77
CA ALA A 705 18.98 8.41 -55.66
C ALA A 705 19.69 8.47 -57.02
N ASP A 706 19.42 7.51 -57.91
CA ASP A 706 19.94 7.50 -59.27
C ASP A 706 19.28 8.57 -60.16
N GLU A 707 17.98 8.84 -60.00
CA GLU A 707 17.29 9.97 -60.64
C GLU A 707 17.83 11.32 -60.16
N GLU A 708 18.09 11.49 -58.85
CA GLU A 708 18.73 12.70 -58.30
C GLU A 708 20.15 12.90 -58.84
N GLN A 709 20.93 11.82 -58.99
CA GLN A 709 22.26 11.88 -59.61
C GLN A 709 22.22 12.21 -61.09
N HIS A 710 21.24 11.69 -61.84
CA HIS A 710 21.00 12.04 -63.23
C HIS A 710 20.59 13.51 -63.39
N PHE A 711 19.74 14.03 -62.49
CA PHE A 711 19.34 15.44 -62.47
C PHE A 711 20.51 16.39 -62.16
N ARG A 712 21.46 15.97 -61.31
CA ARG A 712 22.69 16.74 -61.02
C ARG A 712 23.73 16.72 -62.14
N ARG A 713 23.73 15.70 -63.01
CA ARG A 713 24.63 15.62 -64.19
C ARG A 713 24.10 16.34 -65.44
N GLY A 714 22.82 16.71 -65.46
CA GLY A 714 22.17 17.40 -66.58
C GLY A 714 22.12 18.94 -66.48
N ARG A 715 22.78 19.55 -65.49
CA ARG A 715 22.82 21.01 -65.27
C ARG A 715 24.17 21.63 -65.60
#